data_AF-A0A7S2QHU7-F1
#
_entry.id   AF-A0A7S2QHU7-F1
#
_cell.length_a   1.000
_cell.length_b   1.000
_cell.length_c   1.000
_cell.angle_alpha   90.00
_cell.angle_beta   90.00
_cell.angle_gamma   90.00
#
_symmetry.space_group_name_H-M   'P 1'
#
loop_
_entity.id
_entity.type
_entity.pdbx_description
1 polymer ?
#
loop_
_entity_poly.entity_id
_entity_poly.type
_entity_poly.pdbx_seq_one_letter_code
_entity_poly.pdbx_strand_id
1 'polypeptide(L)'
;QDLMFSIENSLEFDVVENANFAWAHNFGHKGLQDVNSIADFWSWMRLGLLPLVVQPSWPYSEDYPPALGTDAYEGTNYGRPTGPSQWAFDQYDLQAPIRNDYLRHSRLIGGIKLHQTVAEASKASCIFPTSVDRGLMEAWLGKPCMPSSEGVLTPELHHSKSFTEQTRQEWLLPEIDSMDEMRRALLDMEDGCSHAAALGQLQTCRCVTCRSQSPRQPLVDEQTKRLEIAFVTYNAQYGSYSYVGTNIFFNRGGHMHKHVNVMSAWADVLARPLPELVPVLLAGAFWLLTLLKVACSEVAEIVSVARGAKEGVWKALKEDYLSPWNMVDWISIGIGGLLVIVLVEAQMKVRTANASFEQMMDASTRAREGTVMRQEYQELTHAFFTDVEAMVLAEETFRYILFFYPSILMLRLFKSFSAQARLSIVTKTLRRATEDLIHFFIVFGCVFSCFVINAILFFGQDLEDFCTWPRALNACFRAMFGEWDFTKMQEIGLIKAQIWFWSFMLLVVLILLNMLLALILDAYTEEKARARNAQSLIDQTFDMYRRFRQFRRGERVRLNDIWDAFEKEYNGDIKSMLADERLIKVNFLTNHVDKLQAKQAKRTLENSLAKHEGDIEAEITEAHRLKKIRDAAAHIESRSANMLRELEFMASRVQFYDRMQAPGDPEYDFHFGGEDRSATEASQEAVNQTVSDLSQEICGLFVGNLKQIEVWQDNFERQQNELHGLVAEMQIMVRQQA
;
A
#
# COMPACT_ATOMS: atom_id res chain seq x y z
N GLN A 1 9.68 -14.43 -14.62
CA GLN A 1 9.74 -12.97 -14.51
C GLN A 1 10.96 -12.45 -15.24
N ASP A 2 12.14 -13.07 -15.04
CA ASP A 2 13.41 -12.73 -15.68
C ASP A 2 13.32 -12.61 -17.22
N LEU A 3 12.63 -13.55 -17.88
CA LEU A 3 12.40 -13.49 -19.33
C LEU A 3 11.58 -12.28 -19.76
N MET A 4 10.48 -11.96 -19.04
CA MET A 4 9.68 -10.78 -19.33
C MET A 4 10.49 -9.51 -19.10
N PHE A 5 11.22 -9.43 -17.98
CA PHE A 5 12.11 -8.31 -17.67
C PHE A 5 13.14 -8.09 -18.78
N SER A 6 13.76 -9.16 -19.30
CA SER A 6 14.71 -9.06 -20.41
C SER A 6 14.08 -8.47 -21.67
N ILE A 7 12.86 -8.89 -22.02
CA ILE A 7 12.14 -8.38 -23.20
C ILE A 7 11.76 -6.90 -22.99
N GLU A 8 11.16 -6.59 -21.85
CA GLU A 8 10.74 -5.22 -21.49
C GLU A 8 11.93 -4.26 -21.51
N ASN A 9 13.04 -4.65 -20.87
CA ASN A 9 14.26 -3.84 -20.82
C ASN A 9 14.89 -3.67 -22.21
N SER A 10 14.86 -4.69 -23.08
CA SER A 10 15.34 -4.55 -24.46
C SER A 10 14.51 -3.58 -25.28
N LEU A 11 13.18 -3.63 -25.15
CA LEU A 11 12.26 -2.72 -25.85
C LEU A 11 12.40 -1.27 -25.33
N GLU A 12 12.47 -1.10 -24.01
CA GLU A 12 12.65 0.20 -23.39
C GLU A 12 13.98 0.83 -23.80
N PHE A 13 15.09 0.07 -23.68
CA PHE A 13 16.41 0.53 -24.05
C PHE A 13 16.49 0.97 -25.52
N ASP A 14 15.91 0.19 -26.43
CA ASP A 14 15.94 0.50 -27.86
C ASP A 14 15.21 1.82 -28.18
N VAL A 15 14.03 2.04 -27.58
CA VAL A 15 13.26 3.28 -27.78
C VAL A 15 13.94 4.50 -27.14
N VAL A 16 14.59 4.33 -25.98
CA VAL A 16 15.22 5.46 -25.27
C VAL A 16 16.55 5.85 -25.93
N GLU A 17 17.40 4.87 -26.24
CA GLU A 17 18.81 5.08 -26.62
C GLU A 17 19.03 5.00 -28.14
N ASN A 18 18.34 4.11 -28.86
CA ASN A 18 18.61 3.86 -30.29
C ASN A 18 17.71 4.70 -31.22
N ALA A 19 16.61 5.26 -30.74
CA ALA A 19 15.74 6.16 -31.50
C ALA A 19 16.35 7.56 -31.64
N ASN A 20 17.45 7.66 -32.37
CA ASN A 20 18.25 8.88 -32.52
C ASN A 20 17.78 9.77 -33.68
N PHE A 21 17.78 11.09 -33.48
CA PHE A 21 17.28 12.04 -34.49
C PHE A 21 18.21 13.20 -34.84
N ALA A 22 19.31 13.37 -34.10
CA ALA A 22 20.34 14.33 -34.43
C ALA A 22 21.71 13.63 -34.51
N TRP A 23 22.38 13.81 -35.64
CA TRP A 23 23.63 13.12 -36.00
C TRP A 23 24.75 14.14 -36.19
N ALA A 24 25.89 13.93 -35.54
CA ALA A 24 27.13 14.65 -35.83
C ALA A 24 28.17 13.64 -36.34
N HIS A 25 28.21 13.45 -37.67
CA HIS A 25 29.06 12.47 -38.35
C HIS A 25 28.91 11.03 -37.82
N ASN A 26 29.63 10.67 -36.76
CA ASN A 26 29.81 9.29 -36.29
C ASN A 26 29.12 8.99 -34.94
N PHE A 27 28.32 9.92 -34.40
CA PHE A 27 27.54 9.68 -33.17
C PHE A 27 26.16 10.32 -33.28
N GLY A 28 25.12 9.53 -32.99
CA GLY A 28 23.83 10.04 -32.55
C GLY A 28 23.97 10.58 -31.13
N HIS A 29 23.64 11.85 -30.90
CA HIS A 29 23.78 12.48 -29.58
C HIS A 29 22.46 12.85 -28.93
N LYS A 30 21.34 12.68 -29.64
CA LYS A 30 20.02 13.05 -29.14
C LYS A 30 19.02 11.89 -29.28
N GLY A 31 18.64 11.34 -28.14
CA GLY A 31 17.62 10.29 -28.01
C GLY A 31 16.30 10.84 -27.48
N LEU A 32 15.46 9.98 -26.90
CA LEU A 32 14.14 10.39 -26.37
C LEU A 32 14.24 11.45 -25.26
N GLN A 33 15.28 11.37 -24.42
CA GLN A 33 15.44 12.29 -23.28
C GLN A 33 15.71 13.73 -23.74
N ASP A 34 16.30 13.91 -24.93
CA ASP A 34 16.66 15.19 -25.52
C ASP A 34 15.50 15.89 -26.24
N VAL A 35 14.32 15.28 -26.28
CA VAL A 35 13.10 15.84 -26.91
C VAL A 35 12.55 16.98 -26.04
N ASN A 36 13.04 18.21 -26.21
CA ASN A 36 12.67 19.33 -25.35
C ASN A 36 11.76 20.38 -26.01
N SER A 37 11.48 20.24 -27.30
CA SER A 37 10.50 21.05 -28.03
C SER A 37 9.57 20.21 -28.92
N ILE A 38 8.44 20.79 -29.35
CA ILE A 38 7.52 20.15 -30.31
C ILE A 38 8.26 19.83 -31.63
N ALA A 39 9.23 20.66 -32.04
CA ALA A 39 10.05 20.41 -33.22
C ALA A 39 10.99 19.21 -33.04
N ASP A 40 11.60 19.08 -31.86
CA ASP A 40 12.41 17.89 -31.52
C ASP A 40 11.54 16.63 -31.53
N PHE A 41 10.29 16.72 -31.05
CA PHE A 41 9.36 15.59 -31.03
C PHE A 41 9.08 15.07 -32.45
N TRP A 42 8.70 15.94 -33.40
CA TRP A 42 8.45 15.51 -34.78
C TRP A 42 9.70 15.01 -35.48
N SER A 43 10.86 15.60 -35.18
CA SER A 43 12.16 15.13 -35.68
C SER A 43 12.49 13.73 -35.13
N TRP A 44 12.28 13.51 -33.84
CA TRP A 44 12.44 12.22 -33.17
C TRP A 44 11.53 11.14 -33.76
N MET A 45 10.25 11.45 -33.96
CA MET A 45 9.29 10.53 -34.58
C MET A 45 9.70 10.13 -36.00
N ARG A 46 10.11 11.09 -36.84
CA ARG A 46 10.38 10.88 -38.27
C ARG A 46 11.75 10.25 -38.55
N LEU A 47 12.78 10.69 -37.83
CA LEU A 47 14.18 10.30 -38.09
C LEU A 47 14.67 9.19 -37.16
N GLY A 48 14.13 9.11 -35.94
CA GLY A 48 14.51 8.11 -34.93
C GLY A 48 13.53 6.96 -34.85
N LEU A 49 12.36 7.17 -34.24
CA LEU A 49 11.45 6.10 -33.86
C LEU A 49 10.88 5.31 -35.05
N LEU A 50 10.30 6.00 -36.05
CA LEU A 50 9.64 5.34 -37.18
C LEU A 50 10.59 4.40 -37.96
N PRO A 51 11.79 4.83 -38.40
CA PRO A 51 12.71 3.91 -39.10
C PRO A 51 13.26 2.80 -38.19
N LEU A 52 13.42 3.06 -36.88
CA LEU A 52 13.89 2.06 -35.92
C LEU A 52 12.88 0.91 -35.72
N VAL A 53 11.59 1.23 -35.60
CA VAL A 53 10.54 0.25 -35.31
C VAL A 53 10.10 -0.52 -36.57
N VAL A 54 10.03 0.14 -37.74
CA VAL A 54 9.55 -0.50 -38.98
C VAL A 54 10.67 -1.24 -39.75
N GLN A 55 11.93 -0.82 -39.57
CA GLN A 55 13.13 -1.42 -40.19
C GLN A 55 12.98 -1.73 -41.70
N PRO A 56 12.87 -0.70 -42.56
CA PRO A 56 12.62 -0.92 -43.99
C PRO A 56 13.79 -1.51 -44.79
N SER A 57 14.99 -1.46 -44.23
CA SER A 57 16.21 -2.08 -44.76
C SER A 57 16.82 -2.96 -43.67
N TRP A 58 17.69 -3.89 -44.06
CA TRP A 58 18.44 -4.72 -43.12
C TRP A 58 19.85 -4.16 -42.89
N PRO A 59 20.08 -3.34 -41.85
CA PRO A 59 21.42 -2.87 -41.51
C PRO A 59 22.18 -3.93 -40.72
N TYR A 60 23.38 -4.28 -41.18
CA TYR A 60 24.31 -5.14 -40.43
C TYR A 60 25.37 -4.34 -39.67
N SER A 61 25.79 -3.21 -40.24
CA SER A 61 26.75 -2.25 -39.65
C SER A 61 26.32 -0.83 -39.99
N GLU A 62 26.80 0.14 -39.21
CA GLU A 62 26.67 1.57 -39.54
C GLU A 62 27.47 1.92 -40.82
N ASP A 63 27.20 3.12 -41.36
CA ASP A 63 27.89 3.64 -42.54
C ASP A 63 29.40 3.78 -42.26
N TYR A 64 30.22 3.23 -43.14
CA TYR A 64 31.68 3.32 -43.03
C TYR A 64 32.21 4.67 -43.54
N PRO A 65 33.40 5.09 -43.08
CA PRO A 65 34.00 6.35 -43.51
C PRO A 65 34.16 6.44 -45.03
N PRO A 66 33.88 7.62 -45.64
CA PRO A 66 34.09 7.86 -47.07
C PRO A 66 35.53 7.60 -47.56
N ALA A 67 36.51 7.62 -46.64
CA ALA A 67 37.93 7.43 -46.91
C ALA A 67 38.31 6.03 -47.46
N LEU A 68 37.44 5.04 -47.28
CA LEU A 68 37.66 3.67 -47.79
C LEU A 68 37.31 3.52 -49.29
N GLY A 69 36.74 4.56 -49.93
CA GLY A 69 36.41 4.59 -51.36
C GLY A 69 35.12 3.84 -51.72
N THR A 70 34.37 4.33 -52.71
CA THR A 70 33.07 3.74 -53.14
C THR A 70 33.20 2.30 -53.64
N ASP A 71 34.35 1.97 -54.24
CA ASP A 71 34.62 0.67 -54.86
C ASP A 71 34.80 -0.45 -53.83
N ALA A 72 35.12 -0.12 -52.57
CA ALA A 72 35.17 -1.10 -51.48
C ALA A 72 33.77 -1.60 -51.08
N TYR A 73 32.72 -0.90 -51.48
CA TYR A 73 31.34 -1.14 -51.09
C TYR A 73 30.48 -1.70 -52.23
N GLU A 74 30.74 -1.27 -53.46
CA GLU A 74 29.99 -1.69 -54.65
C GLU A 74 30.08 -3.21 -54.85
N GLY A 75 28.97 -3.92 -54.62
CA GLY A 75 28.89 -5.38 -54.75
C GLY A 75 29.11 -6.18 -53.45
N THR A 76 29.53 -5.53 -52.37
CA THR A 76 29.59 -6.18 -51.04
C THR A 76 28.20 -6.25 -50.40
N ASN A 77 28.05 -6.97 -49.27
CA ASN A 77 26.77 -7.06 -48.55
C ASN A 77 26.44 -5.79 -47.76
N TYR A 78 27.36 -4.83 -47.72
CA TYR A 78 27.26 -3.59 -46.95
C TYR A 78 26.61 -2.53 -47.84
N GLY A 79 25.45 -2.01 -47.41
CA GLY A 79 24.61 -1.09 -48.20
C GLY A 79 23.55 -1.78 -49.07
N ARG A 80 23.40 -3.11 -48.98
CA ARG A 80 22.25 -3.80 -49.60
C ARG A 80 21.00 -3.55 -48.76
N PRO A 81 19.85 -3.21 -49.37
CA PRO A 81 18.60 -3.06 -48.62
C PRO A 81 18.14 -4.38 -48.02
N THR A 82 18.59 -5.51 -48.57
CA THR A 82 18.24 -6.86 -48.15
C THR A 82 19.46 -7.67 -47.69
N GLY A 83 19.24 -8.57 -46.73
CA GLY A 83 20.27 -9.44 -46.21
C GLY A 83 20.74 -10.47 -47.24
N PRO A 84 22.04 -10.84 -47.25
CA PRO A 84 22.56 -11.82 -48.19
C PRO A 84 21.95 -13.20 -47.94
N SER A 85 21.46 -13.84 -49.01
CA SER A 85 20.84 -15.18 -48.94
C SER A 85 21.78 -16.26 -48.39
N GLN A 86 23.10 -16.07 -48.49
CA GLN A 86 24.11 -16.96 -47.93
C GLN A 86 24.13 -16.97 -46.39
N TRP A 87 23.53 -15.98 -45.74
CA TRP A 87 23.45 -15.88 -44.27
C TRP A 87 22.10 -16.38 -43.74
N ALA A 88 21.20 -16.79 -44.64
CA ALA A 88 20.01 -17.54 -44.26
C ALA A 88 20.46 -18.90 -43.70
N PHE A 89 20.04 -19.22 -42.48
CA PHE A 89 20.23 -20.53 -41.86
C PHE A 89 19.09 -21.47 -42.26
N ASP A 90 19.22 -22.76 -41.92
CA ASP A 90 18.18 -23.76 -42.18
C ASP A 90 16.80 -23.27 -41.67
N GLN A 91 15.78 -23.35 -42.52
CA GLN A 91 14.39 -22.90 -42.26
C GLN A 91 14.18 -21.36 -42.21
N TYR A 92 15.10 -20.56 -42.74
CA TYR A 92 14.91 -19.12 -42.93
C TYR A 92 14.25 -18.82 -44.30
N ASP A 93 12.91 -18.78 -44.31
CA ASP A 93 12.11 -18.78 -45.55
C ASP A 93 12.06 -17.44 -46.31
N LEU A 94 12.26 -16.31 -45.62
CA LEU A 94 12.13 -14.96 -46.18
C LEU A 94 13.45 -14.21 -46.09
N GLN A 95 13.80 -13.44 -47.13
CA GLN A 95 15.00 -12.60 -47.10
C GLN A 95 14.80 -11.40 -46.16
N ALA A 96 15.79 -11.11 -45.30
CA ALA A 96 15.77 -9.93 -44.45
C ALA A 96 15.80 -8.62 -45.29
N PRO A 97 15.20 -7.51 -44.85
CA PRO A 97 14.42 -7.37 -43.62
C PRO A 97 13.05 -8.03 -43.78
N ILE A 98 12.64 -8.76 -42.75
CA ILE A 98 11.27 -9.27 -42.69
C ILE A 98 10.39 -8.09 -42.30
N ARG A 99 9.32 -7.84 -43.06
CA ARG A 99 8.41 -6.72 -42.79
C ARG A 99 7.88 -6.82 -41.36
N ASN A 100 7.96 -5.73 -40.61
CA ASN A 100 7.55 -5.61 -39.21
C ASN A 100 8.37 -6.46 -38.23
N ASP A 101 9.55 -6.96 -38.63
CA ASP A 101 10.52 -7.55 -37.71
C ASP A 101 11.22 -6.46 -36.90
N TYR A 102 11.32 -6.67 -35.60
CA TYR A 102 11.83 -5.71 -34.64
C TYR A 102 12.74 -6.42 -33.62
N LEU A 103 13.95 -5.89 -33.44
CA LEU A 103 14.98 -6.51 -32.59
C LEU A 103 15.26 -7.99 -32.91
N ARG A 104 15.05 -8.42 -34.18
CA ARG A 104 15.29 -9.77 -34.74
C ARG A 104 14.43 -10.92 -34.18
N HIS A 105 13.83 -10.77 -33.00
CA HIS A 105 13.08 -11.83 -32.32
C HIS A 105 11.64 -11.43 -31.99
N SER A 106 11.30 -10.16 -32.18
CA SER A 106 9.97 -9.62 -31.93
C SER A 106 9.37 -9.14 -33.24
N ARG A 107 8.05 -9.22 -33.38
CA ARG A 107 7.35 -8.74 -34.57
C ARG A 107 6.30 -7.73 -34.17
N LEU A 108 6.27 -6.60 -34.86
CA LEU A 108 5.24 -5.58 -34.71
C LEU A 108 3.92 -6.10 -35.27
N ILE A 109 2.82 -5.92 -34.51
CA ILE A 109 1.48 -6.33 -34.90
C ILE A 109 0.59 -5.09 -35.03
N GLY A 110 -0.19 -5.04 -36.11
CA GLY A 110 -1.11 -3.92 -36.35
C GLY A 110 -0.37 -2.70 -36.86
N GLY A 111 -0.03 -1.77 -35.97
CA GLY A 111 0.67 -0.54 -36.31
C GLY A 111 1.09 0.30 -35.11
N ILE A 112 1.31 1.59 -35.34
CA ILE A 112 1.73 2.56 -34.33
C ILE A 112 0.55 3.50 -34.08
N LYS A 113 0.06 3.53 -32.83
CA LYS A 113 -1.03 4.35 -32.33
C LYS A 113 -0.45 5.64 -31.73
N LEU A 114 -0.90 6.80 -32.21
CA LEU A 114 -0.68 8.08 -31.55
C LEU A 114 -1.95 8.45 -30.81
N HIS A 115 -1.89 8.48 -29.48
CA HIS A 115 -3.03 8.74 -28.60
C HIS A 115 -2.79 10.01 -27.80
N GLN A 116 -3.69 10.98 -27.90
CA GLN A 116 -3.48 12.32 -27.36
C GLN A 116 -4.64 12.75 -26.46
N THR A 117 -4.31 13.34 -25.32
CA THR A 117 -5.27 14.05 -24.46
C THR A 117 -5.08 15.55 -24.58
N VAL A 118 -6.17 16.30 -24.72
CA VAL A 118 -6.17 17.76 -24.87
C VAL A 118 -6.81 18.49 -23.69
N ALA A 119 -6.46 19.76 -23.51
CA ALA A 119 -7.13 20.67 -22.59
C ALA A 119 -8.22 21.47 -23.28
N GLU A 120 -9.31 21.72 -22.55
CA GLU A 120 -10.31 22.67 -22.97
C GLU A 120 -9.76 24.10 -22.84
N ALA A 121 -9.83 24.85 -23.94
CA ALA A 121 -9.36 26.22 -24.00
C ALA A 121 -10.33 27.16 -23.29
N SER A 122 -9.85 27.86 -22.25
CA SER A 122 -10.70 28.76 -21.47
C SER A 122 -9.99 30.05 -21.08
N LYS A 123 -10.54 31.18 -21.52
CA LYS A 123 -10.13 32.52 -21.01
C LYS A 123 -10.50 32.71 -19.54
N ALA A 124 -11.57 32.07 -19.09
CA ALA A 124 -12.02 32.15 -17.70
C ALA A 124 -10.98 31.54 -16.73
N SER A 125 -10.33 30.45 -17.17
CA SER A 125 -9.31 29.73 -16.39
C SER A 125 -7.98 30.47 -16.22
N CYS A 126 -7.74 31.54 -16.98
CA CYS A 126 -6.55 32.37 -16.82
C CYS A 126 -6.57 33.09 -15.47
N ILE A 127 -5.45 32.99 -14.74
CA ILE A 127 -5.26 33.70 -13.47
C ILE A 127 -4.44 34.96 -13.76
N PHE A 128 -5.05 36.12 -13.55
CA PHE A 128 -4.40 37.43 -13.68
C PHE A 128 -4.34 38.15 -12.33
N PRO A 129 -3.37 39.05 -12.14
CA PRO A 129 -3.34 39.91 -10.96
C PRO A 129 -4.65 40.71 -10.84
N THR A 130 -5.26 40.70 -9.66
CA THR A 130 -6.52 41.41 -9.40
C THR A 130 -6.38 42.94 -9.48
N SER A 131 -5.16 43.46 -9.45
CA SER A 131 -4.84 44.88 -9.55
C SER A 131 -4.90 45.43 -10.98
N VAL A 132 -5.01 44.58 -12.01
CA VAL A 132 -5.03 44.99 -13.41
C VAL A 132 -6.37 44.61 -14.04
N ASP A 133 -6.87 45.46 -14.94
CA ASP A 133 -8.08 45.16 -15.69
C ASP A 133 -7.93 43.85 -16.49
N ARG A 134 -8.92 42.97 -16.33
CA ARG A 134 -8.95 41.66 -16.98
C ARG A 134 -9.07 41.80 -18.50
N GLY A 135 -9.84 42.78 -18.99
CA GLY A 135 -10.00 43.01 -20.42
C GLY A 135 -8.68 43.37 -21.09
N LEU A 136 -7.91 44.26 -20.46
CA LEU A 136 -6.55 44.60 -20.89
C LEU A 136 -5.62 43.38 -20.87
N MET A 137 -5.66 42.56 -19.82
CA MET A 137 -4.83 41.37 -19.70
C MET A 137 -5.18 40.29 -20.73
N GLU A 138 -6.47 40.06 -20.99
CA GLU A 138 -6.93 39.14 -22.03
C GLU A 138 -6.55 39.62 -23.42
N ALA A 139 -6.62 40.93 -23.67
CA ALA A 139 -6.16 41.53 -24.92
C ALA A 139 -4.64 41.45 -25.08
N TRP A 140 -3.87 41.65 -24.01
CA TRP A 140 -2.41 41.55 -24.02
C TRP A 140 -1.93 40.10 -24.19
N LEU A 141 -2.52 39.15 -23.47
CA LEU A 141 -2.20 37.73 -23.59
C LEU A 141 -2.55 37.20 -24.99
N GLY A 142 -3.65 37.66 -25.57
CA GLY A 142 -4.03 37.38 -26.96
C GLY A 142 -4.46 35.92 -27.23
N LYS A 143 -4.44 35.04 -26.23
CA LYS A 143 -4.81 33.62 -26.33
C LYS A 143 -5.50 33.10 -25.07
N PRO A 144 -6.34 32.04 -25.18
CA PRO A 144 -6.93 31.39 -24.00
C PRO A 144 -5.88 30.60 -23.21
N CYS A 145 -6.16 30.34 -21.93
CA CYS A 145 -5.35 29.44 -21.11
C CYS A 145 -5.81 27.99 -21.26
N MET A 146 -4.87 27.07 -21.05
CA MET A 146 -5.06 25.63 -21.19
C MET A 146 -4.76 24.98 -19.84
N PRO A 147 -5.72 24.86 -18.90
CA PRO A 147 -5.44 24.26 -17.60
C PRO A 147 -5.08 22.77 -17.75
N SER A 148 -4.04 22.33 -17.05
CA SER A 148 -3.66 20.92 -16.95
C SER A 148 -3.06 20.63 -15.58
N SER A 149 -3.50 19.54 -14.96
CA SER A 149 -2.87 18.93 -13.78
C SER A 149 -1.91 17.80 -14.16
N GLU A 150 -1.96 17.31 -15.39
CA GLU A 150 -1.05 16.26 -15.88
C GLU A 150 0.32 16.85 -16.22
N GLY A 151 1.39 16.14 -15.86
CA GLY A 151 2.76 16.52 -16.19
C GLY A 151 3.31 17.73 -15.42
N VAL A 152 2.66 18.16 -14.32
CA VAL A 152 3.17 19.24 -13.46
C VAL A 152 4.51 18.87 -12.83
N LEU A 153 4.63 17.60 -12.43
CA LEU A 153 5.85 16.96 -11.92
C LEU A 153 6.19 15.78 -12.83
N THR A 154 7.39 15.23 -12.67
CA THR A 154 7.81 13.99 -13.31
C THR A 154 6.78 12.91 -13.01
N PRO A 155 6.11 12.36 -14.04
CA PRO A 155 5.02 11.42 -13.87
C PRO A 155 5.55 10.10 -13.31
N GLU A 156 4.76 9.50 -12.41
CA GLU A 156 5.02 8.13 -11.97
C GLU A 156 4.44 7.13 -12.98
N LEU A 157 4.97 5.90 -13.00
CA LEU A 157 4.58 4.84 -13.93
C LEU A 157 3.05 4.66 -14.00
N HIS A 158 2.35 4.75 -12.87
CA HIS A 158 0.89 4.58 -12.82
C HIS A 158 0.11 5.67 -13.58
N HIS A 159 0.61 6.92 -13.62
CA HIS A 159 -0.01 8.01 -14.39
C HIS A 159 0.12 7.80 -15.91
N SER A 160 1.04 6.93 -16.36
CA SER A 160 1.26 6.62 -17.77
C SER A 160 0.36 5.49 -18.32
N LYS A 161 -0.56 4.95 -17.50
CA LYS A 161 -1.35 3.76 -17.86
C LYS A 161 -2.80 4.01 -18.25
N SER A 162 -3.43 5.07 -17.75
CA SER A 162 -4.84 5.37 -18.05
C SER A 162 -4.99 6.72 -18.73
N PHE A 163 -5.85 6.81 -19.75
CA PHE A 163 -6.23 8.07 -20.39
C PHE A 163 -7.51 8.63 -19.78
N THR A 164 -7.60 9.96 -19.70
CA THR A 164 -8.79 10.71 -19.29
C THR A 164 -9.69 11.03 -20.50
N GLU A 165 -10.90 11.54 -20.25
CA GLU A 165 -11.86 11.88 -21.32
C GLU A 165 -11.36 13.01 -22.23
N GLN A 166 -11.74 12.98 -23.53
CA GLN A 166 -11.31 13.83 -24.66
C GLN A 166 -9.99 13.43 -25.34
N THR A 167 -10.04 12.30 -26.04
CA THR A 167 -8.89 11.70 -26.72
C THR A 167 -8.95 11.87 -28.24
N ARG A 168 -7.83 12.28 -28.85
CA ARG A 168 -7.60 12.23 -30.30
C ARG A 168 -6.70 11.03 -30.61
N GLN A 169 -6.94 10.37 -31.74
CA GLN A 169 -6.20 9.16 -32.11
C GLN A 169 -5.84 9.17 -33.59
N GLU A 170 -4.59 8.81 -33.88
CA GLU A 170 -4.07 8.65 -35.23
C GLU A 170 -3.27 7.34 -35.35
N TRP A 171 -3.20 6.80 -36.57
CA TRP A 171 -2.60 5.49 -36.83
C TRP A 171 -1.61 5.53 -37.99
N LEU A 172 -0.44 4.91 -37.77
CA LEU A 172 0.50 4.53 -38.81
C LEU A 172 0.45 3.01 -38.97
N LEU A 173 0.18 2.51 -40.19
CA LEU A 173 -0.13 1.10 -40.42
C LEU A 173 0.94 0.47 -41.33
N PRO A 174 2.08 0.00 -40.79
CA PRO A 174 3.22 -0.44 -41.58
C PRO A 174 2.99 -1.72 -42.40
N GLU A 175 1.92 -2.48 -42.13
CA GLU A 175 1.50 -3.62 -42.95
C GLU A 175 0.76 -3.19 -44.25
N ILE A 176 0.26 -1.96 -44.30
CA ILE A 176 -0.45 -1.40 -45.48
C ILE A 176 0.37 -0.26 -46.09
N ASP A 177 0.71 0.74 -45.29
CA ASP A 177 1.40 1.95 -45.71
C ASP A 177 2.90 1.69 -45.91
N SER A 178 3.47 2.25 -46.97
CA SER A 178 4.92 2.30 -47.18
C SER A 178 5.60 3.31 -46.25
N MET A 179 6.92 3.22 -46.09
CA MET A 179 7.68 4.18 -45.26
C MET A 179 7.47 5.62 -45.67
N ASP A 180 7.43 5.91 -46.97
CA ASP A 180 7.25 7.28 -47.46
C ASP A 180 5.83 7.78 -47.22
N GLU A 181 4.82 6.91 -47.28
CA GLU A 181 3.44 7.25 -46.93
C GLU A 181 3.29 7.52 -45.43
N MET A 182 3.95 6.73 -44.57
CA MET A 182 3.96 6.98 -43.12
C MET A 182 4.69 8.28 -42.78
N ARG A 183 5.82 8.58 -43.45
CA ARG A 183 6.51 9.87 -43.29
C ARG A 183 5.66 11.04 -43.74
N ARG A 184 4.90 10.90 -44.83
CA ARG A 184 3.92 11.91 -45.27
C ARG A 184 2.78 12.06 -44.26
N ALA A 185 2.28 10.96 -43.70
CA ALA A 185 1.27 11.03 -42.65
C ALA A 185 1.77 11.78 -41.41
N LEU A 186 3.03 11.59 -41.00
CA LEU A 186 3.65 12.38 -39.94
C LEU A 186 3.76 13.87 -40.29
N LEU A 187 4.12 14.21 -41.53
CA LEU A 187 4.16 15.61 -41.99
C LEU A 187 2.76 16.26 -41.98
N ASP A 188 1.74 15.52 -42.40
CA ASP A 188 0.34 15.96 -42.36
C ASP A 188 -0.15 16.18 -40.91
N MET A 189 0.37 15.41 -39.94
CA MET A 189 0.09 15.61 -38.52
C MET A 189 0.87 16.81 -37.94
N GLU A 190 2.10 17.03 -38.39
CA GLU A 190 2.97 18.16 -37.99
C GLU A 190 2.40 19.51 -38.44
N ASP A 191 1.85 19.58 -39.65
CA ASP A 191 1.35 20.83 -40.25
C ASP A 191 -0.18 21.01 -40.14
N GLY A 192 -0.90 20.00 -39.61
CA GLY A 192 -2.35 20.02 -39.48
C GLY A 192 -3.11 19.98 -40.81
N CYS A 193 -2.58 19.30 -41.83
CA CYS A 193 -3.05 19.32 -43.22
C CYS A 193 -3.01 20.70 -43.89
N SER A 194 -2.25 21.67 -43.36
CA SER A 194 -2.25 23.04 -43.89
C SER A 194 -1.63 23.13 -45.29
N HIS A 195 -0.55 22.38 -45.56
CA HIS A 195 0.07 22.30 -46.88
C HIS A 195 -0.87 21.67 -47.92
N ALA A 196 -1.53 20.56 -47.57
CA ALA A 196 -2.51 19.91 -48.43
C ALA A 196 -3.71 20.83 -48.73
N ALA A 197 -4.15 21.62 -47.75
CA ALA A 197 -5.20 22.62 -47.93
C ALA A 197 -4.75 23.76 -48.87
N ALA A 198 -3.52 24.24 -48.74
CA ALA A 198 -2.96 25.30 -49.58
C ALA A 198 -2.86 24.87 -51.06
N LEU A 199 -2.61 23.58 -51.32
CA LEU A 199 -2.60 23.00 -52.67
C LEU A 199 -4.00 22.68 -53.22
N GLY A 200 -5.07 22.91 -52.44
CA GLY A 200 -6.44 22.53 -52.83
C GLY A 200 -6.69 21.02 -52.84
N GLN A 201 -5.81 20.23 -52.21
CA GLN A 201 -5.81 18.77 -52.23
C GLN A 201 -6.10 18.19 -50.84
N LEU A 202 -7.06 18.74 -50.09
CA LEU A 202 -7.32 18.30 -48.70
C LEU A 202 -7.63 16.79 -48.55
N GLN A 203 -8.15 16.16 -49.62
CA GLN A 203 -8.41 14.72 -49.63
C GLN A 203 -7.15 13.86 -49.60
N THR A 204 -5.99 14.41 -49.96
CA THR A 204 -4.70 13.69 -49.89
C THR A 204 -4.12 13.69 -48.47
N CYS A 205 -4.64 14.51 -47.55
CA CYS A 205 -4.17 14.52 -46.17
C CYS A 205 -4.55 13.21 -45.46
N ARG A 206 -3.55 12.57 -44.84
CA ARG A 206 -3.69 11.30 -44.15
C ARG A 206 -4.05 11.44 -42.66
N CYS A 207 -3.85 12.61 -42.05
CA CYS A 207 -4.31 12.89 -40.68
C CYS A 207 -5.83 13.08 -40.64
N VAL A 208 -6.56 12.14 -40.06
CA VAL A 208 -8.03 12.15 -40.04
C VAL A 208 -8.56 13.24 -39.11
N THR A 209 -7.97 13.33 -37.92
CA THR A 209 -8.28 14.27 -36.85
C THR A 209 -7.92 15.69 -37.25
N CYS A 210 -6.78 15.91 -37.91
CA CYS A 210 -6.38 17.24 -38.38
C CYS A 210 -7.33 17.75 -39.47
N ARG A 211 -7.77 16.85 -40.36
CA ARG A 211 -8.69 17.18 -41.46
C ARG A 211 -10.10 17.50 -40.98
N SER A 212 -10.58 16.85 -39.92
CA SER A 212 -11.93 17.05 -39.36
C SER A 212 -12.07 18.30 -38.49
N GLN A 213 -10.95 18.84 -37.99
CA GLN A 213 -10.94 20.04 -37.14
C GLN A 213 -11.21 21.33 -37.93
N SER A 214 -11.92 22.26 -37.28
CA SER A 214 -12.18 23.62 -37.80
C SER A 214 -12.04 24.64 -36.66
N PRO A 215 -10.97 25.47 -36.63
CA PRO A 215 -9.89 25.56 -37.61
C PRO A 215 -8.99 24.32 -37.60
N ARG A 216 -8.30 24.06 -38.72
CA ARG A 216 -7.32 22.97 -38.80
C ARG A 216 -6.12 23.30 -37.92
N GLN A 217 -5.71 22.34 -37.11
CA GLN A 217 -4.59 22.46 -36.20
C GLN A 217 -3.68 21.23 -36.32
N PRO A 218 -2.36 21.39 -36.09
CA PRO A 218 -1.45 20.26 -35.91
C PRO A 218 -1.95 19.29 -34.86
N LEU A 219 -1.52 18.03 -34.95
CA LEU A 219 -1.85 17.04 -33.93
C LEU A 219 -1.33 17.49 -32.56
N VAL A 220 -0.05 17.90 -32.47
CA VAL A 220 0.56 18.41 -31.24
C VAL A 220 0.56 19.93 -31.24
N ASP A 221 -0.11 20.50 -30.24
CA ASP A 221 -0.35 21.93 -30.08
C ASP A 221 -0.29 22.36 -28.60
N GLU A 222 -0.59 23.64 -28.31
CA GLU A 222 -0.62 24.15 -26.93
C GLU A 222 -1.74 23.54 -26.06
N GLN A 223 -2.78 22.93 -26.66
CA GLN A 223 -3.86 22.28 -25.92
C GLN A 223 -3.39 20.94 -25.36
N THR A 224 -2.45 20.28 -26.04
CA THR A 224 -1.93 18.95 -25.69
C THR A 224 -1.48 18.90 -24.23
N LYS A 225 -2.00 17.93 -23.49
CA LYS A 225 -1.59 17.62 -22.10
C LYS A 225 -0.63 16.44 -22.07
N ARG A 226 -0.98 15.40 -22.84
CA ARG A 226 -0.28 14.14 -22.91
C ARG A 226 -0.41 13.57 -24.31
N LEU A 227 0.69 12.99 -24.80
CA LEU A 227 0.74 12.20 -26.01
C LEU A 227 1.38 10.86 -25.70
N GLU A 228 0.78 9.78 -26.17
CA GLU A 228 1.35 8.44 -26.14
C GLU A 228 1.54 7.93 -27.56
N ILE A 229 2.72 7.38 -27.79
CA ILE A 229 3.05 6.63 -28.98
C ILE A 229 3.12 5.17 -28.57
N ALA A 230 2.13 4.40 -28.97
CA ALA A 230 1.97 3.02 -28.57
C ALA A 230 2.09 2.05 -29.74
N PHE A 231 2.76 0.94 -29.52
CA PHE A 231 2.81 -0.17 -30.47
C PHE A 231 2.89 -1.51 -29.73
N VAL A 232 2.39 -2.57 -30.38
CA VAL A 232 2.36 -3.92 -29.80
C VAL A 232 3.34 -4.81 -30.54
N THR A 233 4.19 -5.49 -29.78
CA THR A 233 5.11 -6.48 -30.32
C THR A 233 4.76 -7.86 -29.79
N TYR A 234 5.02 -8.88 -30.60
CA TYR A 234 4.93 -10.29 -30.20
C TYR A 234 6.28 -10.96 -30.36
N ASN A 235 6.77 -11.54 -29.27
CA ASN A 235 7.99 -12.31 -29.26
C ASN A 235 7.64 -13.80 -29.39
N ALA A 236 7.92 -14.38 -30.55
CA ALA A 236 7.58 -15.79 -30.82
C ALA A 236 8.48 -16.78 -30.08
N GLN A 237 9.70 -16.38 -29.70
CA GLN A 237 10.65 -17.24 -28.97
C GLN A 237 10.13 -17.57 -27.56
N TYR A 238 9.51 -16.59 -26.91
CA TYR A 238 8.97 -16.74 -25.56
C TYR A 238 7.44 -16.85 -25.52
N GLY A 239 6.73 -16.45 -26.57
CA GLY A 239 5.26 -16.47 -26.60
C GLY A 239 4.66 -15.38 -25.70
N SER A 240 5.07 -14.13 -25.91
CA SER A 240 4.59 -12.99 -25.12
C SER A 240 4.22 -11.79 -25.99
N TYR A 241 3.19 -11.08 -25.56
CA TYR A 241 2.85 -9.77 -26.10
C TYR A 241 3.48 -8.69 -25.22
N SER A 242 4.00 -7.65 -25.84
CA SER A 242 4.52 -6.48 -25.16
C SER A 242 3.86 -5.23 -25.75
N TYR A 243 3.11 -4.52 -24.93
CA TYR A 243 2.58 -3.20 -25.22
C TYR A 243 3.63 -2.17 -24.83
N VAL A 244 4.18 -1.46 -25.81
CA VAL A 244 5.17 -0.40 -25.61
C VAL A 244 4.46 0.93 -25.77
N GLY A 245 4.41 1.74 -24.71
CA GLY A 245 3.80 3.07 -24.72
C GLY A 245 4.80 4.16 -24.31
N THR A 246 5.26 4.95 -25.28
CA THR A 246 6.09 6.14 -25.03
C THR A 246 5.19 7.33 -24.74
N ASN A 247 5.17 7.77 -23.48
CA ASN A 247 4.36 8.86 -23.00
C ASN A 247 5.17 10.16 -22.89
N ILE A 248 4.64 11.23 -23.45
CA ILE A 248 5.18 12.59 -23.38
C ILE A 248 4.12 13.47 -22.72
N PHE A 249 4.47 14.04 -21.57
CA PHE A 249 3.60 14.94 -20.81
C PHE A 249 4.08 16.38 -20.98
N PHE A 250 3.14 17.26 -21.30
CA PHE A 250 3.39 18.67 -21.59
C PHE A 250 3.04 19.51 -20.36
N ASN A 251 4.08 19.91 -19.62
CA ASN A 251 3.91 20.83 -18.50
C ASN A 251 3.52 22.22 -19.00
N ARG A 252 2.61 22.90 -18.31
CA ARG A 252 2.25 24.30 -18.62
C ARG A 252 3.38 25.29 -18.35
N GLY A 253 4.42 24.87 -17.61
CA GLY A 253 5.70 25.58 -17.53
C GLY A 253 6.61 25.45 -18.76
N GLY A 254 6.22 24.66 -19.78
CA GLY A 254 6.97 24.47 -21.03
C GLY A 254 7.92 23.27 -21.04
N HIS A 255 8.10 22.59 -19.90
CA HIS A 255 8.89 21.36 -19.81
C HIS A 255 8.12 20.15 -20.38
N MET A 256 8.83 19.21 -21.01
CA MET A 256 8.26 17.94 -21.47
C MET A 256 8.87 16.77 -20.72
N HIS A 257 8.03 16.05 -19.96
CA HIS A 257 8.44 14.82 -19.30
C HIS A 257 8.22 13.64 -20.24
N LYS A 258 9.19 12.74 -20.34
CA LYS A 258 9.15 11.56 -21.20
C LYS A 258 9.23 10.32 -20.35
N HIS A 259 8.41 9.33 -20.67
CA HIS A 259 8.39 8.08 -19.95
C HIS A 259 8.02 6.95 -20.89
N VAL A 260 8.84 5.90 -20.94
CA VAL A 260 8.52 4.69 -21.70
C VAL A 260 7.97 3.68 -20.74
N ASN A 261 6.75 3.20 -21.00
CA ASN A 261 6.11 2.15 -20.23
C ASN A 261 5.99 0.93 -21.13
N VAL A 262 6.69 -0.16 -20.77
CA VAL A 262 6.55 -1.45 -21.45
C VAL A 262 5.82 -2.39 -20.52
N MET A 263 4.70 -2.93 -21.00
CA MET A 263 3.90 -3.89 -20.25
C MET A 263 3.81 -5.17 -21.06
N SER A 264 4.29 -6.28 -20.49
CA SER A 264 4.26 -7.58 -21.16
C SER A 264 3.38 -8.58 -20.44
N ALA A 265 2.73 -9.44 -21.22
CA ALA A 265 1.98 -10.58 -20.73
C ALA A 265 2.21 -11.81 -21.61
N TRP A 266 2.17 -12.99 -20.99
CA TRP A 266 2.30 -14.27 -21.70
C TRP A 266 1.07 -14.50 -22.57
N ALA A 267 1.29 -14.89 -23.83
CA ALA A 267 0.22 -15.21 -24.77
C ALA A 267 -0.53 -16.48 -24.36
N ASP A 268 0.16 -17.44 -23.75
CA ASP A 268 -0.47 -18.60 -23.12
C ASP A 268 0.35 -19.05 -21.92
N VAL A 269 -0.32 -19.18 -20.77
CA VAL A 269 0.31 -19.66 -19.54
C VAL A 269 0.51 -21.18 -19.57
N LEU A 270 -0.31 -21.89 -20.34
CA LEU A 270 -0.33 -23.35 -20.43
C LEU A 270 0.53 -23.91 -21.57
N ALA A 271 0.88 -23.11 -22.58
CA ALA A 271 1.75 -23.51 -23.69
C ALA A 271 3.24 -23.58 -23.33
N ARG A 272 3.57 -23.95 -22.09
CA ARG A 272 4.94 -24.11 -21.62
C ARG A 272 5.45 -25.54 -21.83
N PRO A 273 6.76 -25.75 -21.94
CA PRO A 273 7.34 -27.09 -21.96
C PRO A 273 6.85 -27.93 -20.77
N LEU A 274 6.56 -29.22 -21.01
CA LEU A 274 6.05 -30.13 -19.97
C LEU A 274 6.85 -30.13 -18.65
N PRO A 275 8.20 -30.05 -18.65
CA PRO A 275 8.98 -29.98 -17.41
C PRO A 275 8.64 -28.78 -16.52
N GLU A 276 8.20 -27.66 -17.10
CA GLU A 276 7.80 -26.46 -16.37
C GLU A 276 6.30 -26.47 -16.02
N LEU A 277 5.47 -26.95 -16.95
CA LEU A 277 4.01 -26.94 -16.80
C LEU A 277 3.53 -27.88 -15.68
N VAL A 278 4.07 -29.10 -15.63
CA VAL A 278 3.60 -30.13 -14.69
C VAL A 278 3.77 -29.69 -13.22
N PRO A 279 4.95 -29.20 -12.78
CA PRO A 279 5.10 -28.69 -11.41
C PRO A 279 4.16 -27.53 -11.09
N VAL A 280 3.93 -26.61 -12.02
CA VAL A 280 3.03 -25.46 -11.83
C VAL A 280 1.59 -25.92 -11.62
N LEU A 281 1.10 -26.87 -12.44
CA LEU A 281 -0.25 -27.41 -12.30
C LEU A 281 -0.42 -28.20 -11.00
N LEU A 282 0.56 -29.02 -10.63
CA LEU A 282 0.53 -29.77 -9.36
C LEU A 282 0.54 -28.83 -8.15
N ALA A 283 1.39 -27.80 -8.17
CA ALA A 283 1.44 -26.79 -7.11
C ALA A 283 0.14 -25.99 -7.02
N GLY A 284 -0.44 -25.59 -8.15
CA GLY A 284 -1.72 -24.88 -8.21
C GLY A 284 -2.89 -25.74 -7.70
N ALA A 285 -2.95 -27.01 -8.10
CA ALA A 285 -3.96 -27.95 -7.63
C ALA A 285 -3.82 -28.21 -6.13
N PHE A 286 -2.60 -28.45 -5.64
CA PHE A 286 -2.33 -28.60 -4.21
C PHE A 286 -2.76 -27.34 -3.44
N TRP A 287 -2.37 -26.15 -3.92
CA TRP A 287 -2.73 -24.88 -3.31
C TRP A 287 -4.25 -24.70 -3.23
N LEU A 288 -4.98 -24.94 -4.31
CA LEU A 288 -6.45 -24.84 -4.35
C LEU A 288 -7.11 -25.82 -3.36
N LEU A 289 -6.62 -27.06 -3.28
CA LEU A 289 -7.10 -28.05 -2.31
C LEU A 289 -6.84 -27.60 -0.88
N THR A 290 -5.67 -27.02 -0.60
CA THR A 290 -5.37 -26.49 0.75
C THR A 290 -6.24 -25.29 1.11
N LEU A 291 -6.51 -24.39 0.16
CA LEU A 291 -7.40 -23.25 0.35
C LEU A 291 -8.82 -23.71 0.66
N LEU A 292 -9.34 -24.66 -0.11
CA LEU A 292 -10.66 -25.24 0.10
C LEU A 292 -10.75 -25.95 1.46
N LYS A 293 -9.73 -26.75 1.81
CA LYS A 293 -9.66 -27.41 3.12
C LYS A 293 -9.72 -26.40 4.27
N VAL A 294 -8.97 -25.30 4.17
CA VAL A 294 -8.96 -24.24 5.17
C VAL A 294 -10.32 -23.54 5.26
N ALA A 295 -10.94 -23.22 4.13
CA ALA A 295 -12.28 -22.62 4.12
C ALA A 295 -13.32 -23.55 4.78
N CYS A 296 -13.29 -24.85 4.45
CA CYS A 296 -14.16 -25.84 5.07
C CYS A 296 -13.90 -26.00 6.58
N SER A 297 -12.65 -25.95 7.04
CA SER A 297 -12.34 -26.06 8.47
C SER A 297 -12.83 -24.86 9.26
N GLU A 298 -12.67 -23.64 8.76
CA GLU A 298 -13.16 -22.43 9.44
C GLU A 298 -14.70 -22.40 9.50
N VAL A 299 -15.37 -22.80 8.41
CA VAL A 299 -16.84 -22.94 8.40
C VAL A 299 -17.30 -24.01 9.39
N ALA A 300 -16.61 -25.14 9.47
CA ALA A 300 -16.92 -26.19 10.43
C ALA A 300 -16.75 -25.71 11.89
N GLU A 301 -15.73 -24.90 12.18
CA GLU A 301 -15.50 -24.29 13.49
C GLU A 301 -16.66 -23.36 13.87
N ILE A 302 -17.06 -22.44 12.99
CA ILE A 302 -18.23 -21.57 13.16
C ILE A 302 -19.49 -22.38 13.45
N VAL A 303 -19.74 -23.43 12.66
CA VAL A 303 -20.92 -24.29 12.84
C VAL A 303 -20.87 -25.02 14.18
N SER A 304 -19.67 -25.45 14.63
CA SER A 304 -19.51 -26.12 15.93
C SER A 304 -19.80 -25.19 17.10
N VAL A 305 -19.32 -23.94 17.05
CA VAL A 305 -19.58 -22.90 18.06
C VAL A 305 -21.06 -22.52 18.06
N ALA A 306 -21.65 -22.33 16.89
CA ALA A 306 -23.08 -22.01 16.75
C ALA A 306 -23.99 -23.11 17.29
N ARG A 307 -23.64 -24.40 17.09
CA ARG A 307 -24.39 -25.54 17.64
C ARG A 307 -24.21 -25.72 19.15
N GLY A 308 -23.09 -25.25 19.71
CA GLY A 308 -22.81 -25.28 21.15
C GLY A 308 -23.43 -24.12 21.94
N ALA A 309 -23.95 -23.09 21.26
CA ALA A 309 -24.43 -21.86 21.87
C ALA A 309 -25.76 -22.04 22.63
N LYS A 310 -25.72 -21.89 23.97
CA LYS A 310 -26.91 -21.98 24.84
C LYS A 310 -27.64 -20.64 25.06
N GLU A 311 -26.96 -19.51 24.94
CA GLU A 311 -27.49 -18.16 25.25
C GLU A 311 -27.65 -17.26 24.01
N GLY A 312 -27.60 -17.84 22.80
CA GLY A 312 -27.73 -17.13 21.53
C GLY A 312 -26.46 -17.19 20.68
N VAL A 313 -26.65 -17.51 19.40
CA VAL A 313 -25.56 -17.77 18.44
C VAL A 313 -24.60 -16.58 18.28
N TRP A 314 -25.12 -15.36 18.28
CA TRP A 314 -24.32 -14.14 18.14
C TRP A 314 -23.42 -13.84 19.33
N LYS A 315 -23.88 -14.12 20.56
CA LYS A 315 -23.10 -13.90 21.77
C LYS A 315 -21.94 -14.90 21.84
N ALA A 316 -22.22 -16.18 21.58
CA ALA A 316 -21.21 -17.23 21.50
C ALA A 316 -20.17 -16.96 20.39
N LEU A 317 -20.59 -16.52 19.20
CA LEU A 317 -19.66 -16.15 18.13
C LEU A 317 -18.76 -14.96 18.49
N LYS A 318 -19.31 -13.97 19.21
CA LYS A 318 -18.54 -12.79 19.63
C LYS A 318 -17.52 -13.11 20.72
N GLU A 319 -17.88 -13.97 21.66
CA GLU A 319 -17.03 -14.31 22.81
C GLU A 319 -16.00 -15.39 22.46
N ASP A 320 -16.40 -16.42 21.69
CA ASP A 320 -15.55 -17.60 21.45
C ASP A 320 -14.80 -17.56 20.10
N TYR A 321 -15.35 -16.90 19.07
CA TYR A 321 -14.79 -16.97 17.70
C TYR A 321 -14.15 -15.66 17.20
N LEU A 322 -14.58 -14.48 17.64
CA LEU A 322 -14.09 -13.17 17.17
C LEU A 322 -12.71 -12.78 17.74
N SER A 323 -11.74 -13.67 17.62
CA SER A 323 -10.32 -13.41 17.91
C SER A 323 -9.64 -12.69 16.74
N PRO A 324 -8.71 -11.75 16.98
CA PRO A 324 -7.96 -11.06 15.92
C PRO A 324 -7.27 -12.01 14.93
N TRP A 325 -6.89 -13.21 15.38
CA TRP A 325 -6.23 -14.21 14.54
C TRP A 325 -7.18 -14.91 13.57
N ASN A 326 -8.45 -15.07 13.94
CA ASN A 326 -9.45 -15.65 13.05
C ASN A 326 -9.81 -14.68 11.92
N MET A 327 -9.69 -13.36 12.16
CA MET A 327 -9.78 -12.35 11.11
C MET A 327 -8.67 -12.51 10.06
N VAL A 328 -7.44 -12.83 10.47
CA VAL A 328 -6.33 -13.12 9.53
C VAL A 328 -6.64 -14.34 8.67
N ASP A 329 -7.23 -15.39 9.25
CA ASP A 329 -7.64 -16.58 8.51
C ASP A 329 -8.71 -16.25 7.45
N TRP A 330 -9.75 -15.49 7.79
CA TRP A 330 -10.78 -15.04 6.83
C TRP A 330 -10.23 -14.11 5.76
N ILE A 331 -9.34 -13.18 6.11
CA ILE A 331 -8.67 -12.33 5.11
C ILE A 331 -7.84 -13.20 4.16
N SER A 332 -7.15 -14.22 4.66
CA SER A 332 -6.37 -15.14 3.81
C SER A 332 -7.24 -15.95 2.85
N ILE A 333 -8.42 -16.41 3.30
CA ILE A 333 -9.41 -17.10 2.46
C ILE A 333 -9.98 -16.14 1.43
N GLY A 334 -10.35 -14.93 1.85
CA GLY A 334 -10.91 -13.89 0.98
C GLY A 334 -9.95 -13.48 -0.14
N ILE A 335 -8.69 -13.18 0.19
CA ILE A 335 -7.67 -12.84 -0.81
C ILE A 335 -7.35 -14.06 -1.68
N GLY A 336 -7.31 -15.27 -1.13
CA GLY A 336 -7.13 -16.50 -1.91
C GLY A 336 -8.26 -16.71 -2.94
N GLY A 337 -9.51 -16.48 -2.55
CA GLY A 337 -10.66 -16.52 -3.46
C GLY A 337 -10.61 -15.42 -4.51
N LEU A 338 -10.25 -14.18 -4.12
CA LEU A 338 -10.06 -13.06 -5.03
C LEU A 338 -8.96 -13.37 -6.06
N LEU A 339 -7.86 -14.00 -5.65
CA LEU A 339 -6.77 -14.40 -6.54
C LEU A 339 -7.26 -15.38 -7.63
N VAL A 340 -8.15 -16.32 -7.29
CA VAL A 340 -8.77 -17.23 -8.27
C VAL A 340 -9.64 -16.46 -9.25
N ILE A 341 -10.45 -15.51 -8.77
CA ILE A 341 -11.32 -14.68 -9.63
C ILE A 341 -10.48 -13.87 -10.61
N VAL A 342 -9.46 -13.16 -10.11
CA VAL A 342 -8.57 -12.34 -10.94
C VAL A 342 -7.76 -13.20 -11.91
N LEU A 343 -7.34 -14.41 -11.49
CA LEU A 343 -6.68 -15.35 -12.40
C LEU A 343 -7.61 -15.75 -13.56
N VAL A 344 -8.86 -16.11 -13.26
CA VAL A 344 -9.85 -16.45 -14.30
C VAL A 344 -10.10 -15.27 -15.23
N GLU A 345 -10.26 -14.06 -14.69
CA GLU A 345 -10.41 -12.84 -15.48
C GLU A 345 -9.21 -12.60 -16.40
N ALA A 346 -7.98 -12.69 -15.88
CA ALA A 346 -6.76 -12.55 -16.67
C ALA A 346 -6.69 -13.59 -17.80
N GLN A 347 -7.04 -14.85 -17.53
CA GLN A 347 -7.11 -15.89 -18.57
C GLN A 347 -8.18 -15.61 -19.63
N MET A 348 -9.32 -15.03 -19.25
CA MET A 348 -10.35 -14.62 -20.21
C MET A 348 -9.84 -13.50 -21.12
N LYS A 349 -9.11 -12.51 -20.58
CA LYS A 349 -8.51 -11.43 -21.38
C LYS A 349 -7.44 -11.95 -22.33
N VAL A 350 -6.59 -12.88 -21.89
CA VAL A 350 -5.60 -13.56 -22.75
C VAL A 350 -6.28 -14.29 -23.91
N ARG A 351 -7.38 -15.00 -23.65
CA ARG A 351 -8.15 -15.68 -24.71
C ARG A 351 -8.73 -14.71 -25.73
N THR A 352 -9.30 -13.59 -25.28
CA THR A 352 -9.81 -12.55 -26.17
C THR A 352 -8.69 -11.95 -27.03
N ALA A 353 -7.55 -11.61 -26.42
CA ALA A 353 -6.39 -11.06 -27.14
C ALA A 353 -5.82 -12.05 -28.17
N ASN A 354 -5.77 -13.36 -27.87
CA ASN A 354 -5.36 -14.37 -28.85
C ASN A 354 -6.35 -14.52 -30.00
N ALA A 355 -7.65 -14.40 -29.72
CA ALA A 355 -8.67 -14.45 -30.76
C ALA A 355 -8.60 -13.23 -31.69
N SER A 356 -8.36 -12.03 -31.16
CA SER A 356 -8.12 -10.84 -32.00
C SER A 356 -6.75 -10.88 -32.69
N PHE A 357 -5.74 -11.50 -32.09
CA PHE A 357 -4.46 -11.76 -32.75
C PHE A 357 -4.61 -12.64 -34.00
N GLU A 358 -5.42 -13.71 -33.93
CA GLU A 358 -5.72 -14.57 -35.09
C GLU A 358 -6.35 -13.77 -36.24
N GLN A 359 -7.34 -12.92 -35.93
CA GLN A 359 -7.97 -12.04 -36.91
C GLN A 359 -6.97 -11.05 -37.54
N MET A 360 -6.05 -10.51 -36.73
CA MET A 360 -4.98 -9.63 -37.21
C MET A 360 -4.00 -10.36 -38.13
N MET A 361 -3.69 -11.63 -37.87
CA MET A 361 -2.82 -12.42 -38.74
C MET A 361 -3.46 -12.72 -40.09
N ASP A 362 -4.75 -13.06 -40.12
CA ASP A 362 -5.51 -13.19 -41.36
C ASP A 362 -5.53 -11.85 -42.13
N ALA A 363 -5.88 -10.74 -41.44
CA ALA A 363 -5.93 -9.41 -42.04
C ALA A 363 -4.56 -8.95 -42.57
N SER A 364 -3.45 -9.26 -41.87
CA SER A 364 -2.10 -8.93 -42.33
C SER A 364 -1.71 -9.70 -43.59
N THR A 365 -2.15 -10.95 -43.72
CA THR A 365 -1.90 -11.80 -44.89
C THR A 365 -2.67 -11.25 -46.10
N ARG A 366 -3.95 -10.94 -45.91
CA ARG A 366 -4.78 -10.30 -46.93
C ARG A 366 -4.26 -8.89 -47.31
N ALA A 367 -3.73 -8.13 -46.35
CA ALA A 367 -3.12 -6.83 -46.60
C ALA A 367 -1.88 -6.93 -47.50
N ARG A 368 -1.05 -7.98 -47.34
CA ARG A 368 0.09 -8.25 -48.23
C ARG A 368 -0.34 -8.57 -49.66
N GLU A 369 -1.48 -9.22 -49.81
CA GLU A 369 -2.10 -9.49 -51.11
C GLU A 369 -2.79 -8.24 -51.71
N GLY A 370 -2.86 -7.13 -50.97
CA GLY A 370 -3.50 -5.89 -51.41
C GLY A 370 -5.02 -5.95 -51.44
N THR A 371 -5.64 -6.91 -50.76
CA THR A 371 -7.10 -7.15 -50.81
C THR A 371 -7.88 -6.46 -49.68
N VAL A 372 -7.20 -5.87 -48.70
CA VAL A 372 -7.81 -5.23 -47.52
C VAL A 372 -7.80 -3.71 -47.65
N MET A 373 -8.93 -3.09 -47.29
CA MET A 373 -9.04 -1.64 -47.22
C MET A 373 -8.39 -1.10 -45.93
N ARG A 374 -7.70 0.04 -46.02
CA ARG A 374 -7.01 0.67 -44.87
C ARG A 374 -7.91 0.89 -43.65
N GLN A 375 -9.18 1.26 -43.88
CA GLN A 375 -10.15 1.51 -42.80
C GLN A 375 -10.52 0.23 -42.04
N GLU A 376 -10.79 -0.86 -42.76
CA GLU A 376 -11.08 -2.19 -42.16
C GLU A 376 -9.92 -2.65 -41.28
N TYR A 377 -8.69 -2.55 -41.78
CA TYR A 377 -7.50 -2.93 -41.02
C TYR A 377 -7.27 -2.04 -39.79
N GLN A 378 -7.56 -0.73 -39.88
CA GLN A 378 -7.46 0.20 -38.77
C GLN A 378 -8.44 -0.16 -37.64
N GLU A 379 -9.69 -0.51 -37.97
CA GLU A 379 -10.71 -0.91 -36.99
C GLU A 379 -10.32 -2.21 -36.27
N LEU A 380 -9.83 -3.20 -37.02
CA LEU A 380 -9.29 -4.45 -36.44
C LEU A 380 -8.08 -4.19 -35.54
N THR A 381 -7.16 -3.31 -35.99
CA THR A 381 -5.98 -2.94 -35.20
C THR A 381 -6.38 -2.24 -33.90
N HIS A 382 -7.35 -1.33 -33.95
CA HIS A 382 -7.85 -0.65 -32.76
C HIS A 382 -8.44 -1.66 -31.76
N ALA A 383 -9.29 -2.58 -32.21
CA ALA A 383 -9.87 -3.62 -31.35
C ALA A 383 -8.78 -4.51 -30.71
N PHE A 384 -7.79 -4.94 -31.49
CA PHE A 384 -6.65 -5.72 -31.00
C PHE A 384 -5.85 -4.97 -29.92
N PHE A 385 -5.57 -3.68 -30.13
CA PHE A 385 -4.86 -2.87 -29.13
C PHE A 385 -5.64 -2.77 -27.82
N THR A 386 -6.96 -2.57 -27.88
CA THR A 386 -7.82 -2.54 -26.68
C THR A 386 -7.79 -3.87 -25.93
N ASP A 387 -7.83 -5.00 -26.64
CA ASP A 387 -7.77 -6.32 -26.02
C ASP A 387 -6.41 -6.60 -25.36
N VAL A 388 -5.31 -6.23 -26.03
CA VAL A 388 -3.95 -6.38 -25.49
C VAL A 388 -3.75 -5.49 -24.26
N GLU A 389 -4.19 -4.23 -24.31
CA GLU A 389 -4.13 -3.30 -23.18
C GLU A 389 -4.92 -3.84 -21.97
N ALA A 390 -6.13 -4.35 -22.20
CA ALA A 390 -6.92 -5.00 -21.16
C ALA A 390 -6.23 -6.27 -20.60
N MET A 391 -5.54 -7.04 -21.44
CA MET A 391 -4.79 -8.22 -21.02
C MET A 391 -3.59 -7.85 -20.13
N VAL A 392 -2.77 -6.86 -20.50
CA VAL A 392 -1.61 -6.47 -19.68
C VAL A 392 -2.02 -5.79 -18.37
N LEU A 393 -3.10 -5.01 -18.36
CA LEU A 393 -3.65 -4.43 -17.13
C LEU A 393 -4.21 -5.51 -16.18
N ALA A 394 -4.83 -6.56 -16.71
CA ALA A 394 -5.30 -7.70 -15.91
C ALA A 394 -4.12 -8.49 -15.30
N GLU A 395 -3.02 -8.65 -16.03
CA GLU A 395 -1.79 -9.29 -15.54
C GLU A 395 -1.17 -8.47 -14.39
N GLU A 396 -1.09 -7.14 -14.53
CA GLU A 396 -0.58 -6.27 -13.47
C GLU A 396 -1.45 -6.34 -12.22
N THR A 397 -2.78 -6.28 -12.39
CA THR A 397 -3.75 -6.41 -11.29
C THR A 397 -3.57 -7.75 -10.58
N PHE A 398 -3.37 -8.83 -11.35
CA PHE A 398 -3.07 -10.15 -10.80
C PHE A 398 -1.79 -10.15 -9.96
N ARG A 399 -0.70 -9.51 -10.42
CA ARG A 399 0.55 -9.38 -9.64
C ARG A 399 0.37 -8.60 -8.34
N TYR A 400 -0.42 -7.52 -8.33
CA TYR A 400 -0.72 -6.76 -7.12
C TYR A 400 -1.45 -7.61 -6.07
N ILE A 401 -2.48 -8.36 -6.47
CA ILE A 401 -3.19 -9.24 -5.53
C ILE A 401 -2.29 -10.40 -5.07
N LEU A 402 -1.48 -10.94 -5.98
CA LEU A 402 -0.52 -12.00 -5.67
C LEU A 402 0.52 -11.57 -4.62
N PHE A 403 0.89 -10.29 -4.55
CA PHE A 403 1.79 -9.77 -3.50
C PHE A 403 1.16 -9.82 -2.10
N PHE A 404 -0.11 -9.45 -1.96
CA PHE A 404 -0.78 -9.43 -0.66
C PHE A 404 -0.99 -10.83 -0.09
N TYR A 405 -1.17 -11.84 -0.94
CA TYR A 405 -1.50 -13.18 -0.50
C TYR A 405 -0.41 -13.84 0.39
N PRO A 406 0.87 -13.98 -0.04
CA PRO A 406 1.94 -14.46 0.82
C PRO A 406 2.18 -13.57 2.05
N SER A 407 1.94 -12.27 1.94
CA SER A 407 2.08 -11.32 3.06
C SER A 407 1.10 -11.64 4.19
N ILE A 408 -0.15 -11.97 3.86
CA ILE A 408 -1.14 -12.41 4.86
C ILE A 408 -0.85 -13.84 5.34
N LEU A 409 -0.36 -14.74 4.49
CA LEU A 409 0.07 -16.07 4.92
C LEU A 409 1.23 -16.01 5.92
N MET A 410 2.15 -15.06 5.76
CA MET A 410 3.20 -14.80 6.75
C MET A 410 2.61 -14.38 8.10
N LEU A 411 1.54 -13.58 8.13
CA LEU A 411 0.85 -13.26 9.38
C LEU A 411 0.23 -14.50 10.03
N ARG A 412 -0.28 -15.45 9.22
CA ARG A 412 -0.80 -16.73 9.71
C ARG A 412 0.27 -17.61 10.34
N LEU A 413 1.53 -17.52 9.89
CA LEU A 413 2.64 -18.23 10.54
C LEU A 413 2.83 -17.78 12.01
N PHE A 414 2.56 -16.52 12.36
CA PHE A 414 2.62 -16.06 13.75
C PHE A 414 1.59 -16.74 14.66
N LYS A 415 0.39 -17.08 14.16
CA LYS A 415 -0.59 -17.91 14.89
C LYS A 415 -0.03 -19.31 15.18
N SER A 416 0.75 -19.86 14.26
CA SER A 416 1.40 -21.17 14.47
C SER A 416 2.54 -21.09 15.49
N PHE A 417 3.28 -19.98 15.48
CA PHE A 417 4.39 -19.74 16.42
C PHE A 417 3.93 -19.47 17.85
N SER A 418 2.71 -18.97 18.07
CA SER A 418 2.18 -18.77 19.42
C SER A 418 2.01 -20.08 20.20
N ALA A 419 1.91 -21.23 19.51
CA ALA A 419 1.83 -22.55 20.14
C ALA A 419 3.14 -22.93 20.88
N GLN A 420 4.27 -22.32 20.53
CA GLN A 420 5.55 -22.59 21.16
C GLN A 420 5.93 -21.48 22.15
N ALA A 421 6.24 -21.86 23.39
CA ALA A 421 6.53 -20.92 24.46
C ALA A 421 7.65 -19.90 24.13
N ARG A 422 8.75 -20.33 23.46
CA ARG A 422 9.85 -19.42 23.08
C ARG A 422 9.57 -18.52 21.87
N LEU A 423 8.85 -19.01 20.85
CA LEU A 423 8.51 -18.19 19.68
C LEU A 423 7.33 -17.24 19.97
N SER A 424 6.44 -17.63 20.91
CA SER A 424 5.33 -16.78 21.37
C SER A 424 5.79 -15.49 22.06
N ILE A 425 7.05 -15.43 22.53
CA ILE A 425 7.61 -14.23 23.19
C ILE A 425 7.48 -13.03 22.26
N VAL A 426 7.81 -13.17 20.97
CA VAL A 426 7.72 -12.05 20.00
C VAL A 426 6.29 -11.53 19.90
N THR A 427 5.31 -12.42 19.75
CA THR A 427 3.89 -12.04 19.65
C THR A 427 3.38 -11.42 20.95
N LYS A 428 3.82 -11.91 22.12
CA LYS A 428 3.44 -11.38 23.42
C LYS A 428 4.08 -10.03 23.70
N THR A 429 5.35 -9.86 23.35
CA THR A 429 6.08 -8.58 23.41
C THR A 429 5.39 -7.53 22.56
N LEU A 430 5.03 -7.84 21.30
CA LEU A 430 4.31 -6.91 20.44
C LEU A 430 2.93 -6.54 21.01
N ARG A 431 2.17 -7.53 21.48
CA ARG A 431 0.85 -7.29 22.11
C ARG A 431 0.97 -6.44 23.37
N ARG A 432 2.01 -6.67 24.18
CA ARG A 432 2.29 -5.92 25.41
C ARG A 432 2.70 -4.48 25.09
N ALA A 433 3.61 -4.29 24.13
CA ALA A 433 4.09 -2.98 23.71
C ALA A 433 3.06 -2.17 22.92
N THR A 434 1.94 -2.76 22.49
CA THR A 434 0.99 -2.11 21.58
C THR A 434 0.47 -0.78 22.13
N GLU A 435 0.16 -0.68 23.42
CA GLU A 435 -0.34 0.55 24.04
C GLU A 435 0.68 1.68 23.98
N ASP A 436 1.92 1.41 24.41
CA ASP A 436 3.04 2.36 24.38
C ASP A 436 3.42 2.74 22.94
N LEU A 437 3.41 1.77 22.02
CA LEU A 437 3.68 1.99 20.60
C LEU A 437 2.65 2.91 19.97
N ILE A 438 1.36 2.76 20.28
CA ILE A 438 0.31 3.65 19.74
C ILE A 438 0.56 5.09 20.20
N HIS A 439 0.86 5.30 21.49
CA HIS A 439 1.14 6.63 22.03
C HIS A 439 2.39 7.25 21.40
N PHE A 440 3.45 6.44 21.25
CA PHE A 440 4.66 6.84 20.54
C PHE A 440 4.38 7.23 19.09
N PHE A 441 3.61 6.44 18.34
CA PHE A 441 3.29 6.72 16.93
C PHE A 441 2.46 7.98 16.75
N ILE A 442 1.62 8.35 17.72
CA ILE A 442 0.90 9.64 17.70
C ILE A 442 1.90 10.79 17.79
N VAL A 443 2.83 10.75 18.75
CA VAL A 443 3.85 11.81 18.93
C VAL A 443 4.81 11.85 17.73
N PHE A 444 5.31 10.67 17.31
CA PHE A 444 6.18 10.53 16.16
C PHE A 444 5.51 11.06 14.89
N GLY A 445 4.26 10.67 14.63
CA GLY A 445 3.51 11.10 13.44
C GLY A 445 3.34 12.63 13.38
N CYS A 446 3.05 13.27 14.50
CA CYS A 446 2.96 14.73 14.60
C CYS A 446 4.31 15.40 14.32
N VAL A 447 5.38 14.99 15.01
CA VAL A 447 6.72 15.59 14.84
C VAL A 447 7.25 15.34 13.43
N PHE A 448 7.11 14.11 12.92
CA PHE A 448 7.54 13.73 11.58
C PHE A 448 6.79 14.53 10.50
N SER A 449 5.47 14.69 10.64
CA SER A 449 4.68 15.51 9.71
C SER A 449 5.10 16.98 9.72
N CYS A 450 5.45 17.55 10.89
CA CYS A 450 6.02 18.89 10.96
C CYS A 450 7.35 18.99 10.18
N PHE A 451 8.22 18.00 10.29
CA PHE A 451 9.47 17.96 9.52
C PHE A 451 9.26 17.82 8.01
N VAL A 452 8.26 17.04 7.60
CA VAL A 452 7.85 16.92 6.19
C VAL A 452 7.37 18.27 5.66
N ILE A 453 6.51 18.98 6.40
CA ILE A 453 6.05 20.32 6.02
C ILE A 453 7.22 21.30 5.95
N ASN A 454 8.13 21.28 6.93
CA ASN A 454 9.33 22.12 6.90
C ASN A 454 10.23 21.82 5.68
N ALA A 455 10.34 20.55 5.27
CA ALA A 455 11.08 20.16 4.08
C ALA A 455 10.44 20.73 2.80
N ILE A 456 9.11 20.66 2.70
CA ILE A 456 8.35 21.26 1.59
C ILE A 456 8.57 22.78 1.55
N LEU A 457 8.53 23.46 2.70
CA LEU A 457 8.74 24.90 2.78
C LEU A 457 10.17 25.34 2.42
N PHE A 458 11.18 24.54 2.77
CA PHE A 458 12.58 24.89 2.51
C PHE A 458 13.06 24.50 1.11
N PHE A 459 12.63 23.34 0.61
CA PHE A 459 13.18 22.72 -0.60
C PHE A 459 12.13 22.43 -1.67
N GLY A 460 10.83 22.50 -1.37
CA GLY A 460 9.76 22.06 -2.29
C GLY A 460 9.56 22.90 -3.55
N GLN A 461 10.23 24.05 -3.69
CA GLN A 461 10.25 24.80 -4.95
C GLN A 461 11.39 24.36 -5.88
N ASP A 462 12.47 23.84 -5.31
CA ASP A 462 13.72 23.57 -6.03
C ASP A 462 13.99 22.06 -6.20
N LEU A 463 13.47 21.22 -5.30
CA LEU A 463 13.60 19.76 -5.34
C LEU A 463 12.25 19.07 -5.51
N GLU A 464 12.17 18.26 -6.56
CA GLU A 464 10.96 17.51 -6.91
C GLU A 464 10.49 16.54 -5.81
N ASP A 465 11.45 15.96 -5.07
CA ASP A 465 11.22 15.03 -3.97
C ASP A 465 10.46 15.70 -2.80
N PHE A 466 10.54 17.03 -2.66
CA PHE A 466 9.90 17.79 -1.59
C PHE A 466 8.73 18.67 -2.09
N CYS A 467 8.32 18.57 -3.36
CA CYS A 467 7.25 19.43 -3.91
C CYS A 467 5.86 19.13 -3.33
N THR A 468 5.55 17.86 -3.05
CA THR A 468 4.21 17.45 -2.59
C THR A 468 4.31 16.66 -1.29
N TRP A 469 3.25 16.68 -0.51
CA TRP A 469 3.22 16.00 0.79
C TRP A 469 3.57 14.49 0.70
N PRO A 470 3.01 13.68 -0.22
CA PRO A 470 3.37 12.26 -0.30
C PRO A 470 4.82 12.02 -0.70
N ARG A 471 5.37 12.83 -1.62
CA ARG A 471 6.77 12.73 -2.04
C ARG A 471 7.72 13.14 -0.92
N ALA A 472 7.43 14.25 -0.26
CA ALA A 472 8.20 14.73 0.88
C ALA A 472 8.15 13.73 2.05
N LEU A 473 7.01 13.09 2.29
CA LEU A 473 6.86 12.02 3.28
C LEU A 473 7.80 10.84 2.95
N ASN A 474 7.80 10.37 1.70
CA ASN A 474 8.67 9.29 1.24
C ASN A 474 10.16 9.69 1.32
N ALA A 475 10.51 10.90 0.87
CA ALA A 475 11.86 11.43 0.96
C ALA A 475 12.35 11.54 2.41
N CYS A 476 11.52 12.03 3.33
CA CYS A 476 11.84 12.07 4.77
C CYS A 476 11.97 10.66 5.36
N PHE A 477 11.15 9.70 4.90
CA PHE A 477 11.23 8.31 5.36
C PHE A 477 12.53 7.65 4.87
N ARG A 478 12.93 7.86 3.62
CA ARG A 478 14.24 7.43 3.07
C ARG A 478 15.40 8.08 3.82
N ALA A 479 15.29 9.37 4.12
CA ALA A 479 16.29 10.10 4.91
C ALA A 479 16.47 9.51 6.31
N MET A 480 15.40 9.00 6.95
CA MET A 480 15.48 8.31 8.25
C MET A 480 16.39 7.07 8.20
N PHE A 481 16.53 6.41 7.05
CA PHE A 481 17.33 5.20 6.87
C PHE A 481 18.76 5.45 6.33
N GLY A 482 19.17 6.69 6.10
CA GLY A 482 20.49 6.97 5.55
C GLY A 482 20.50 7.49 4.10
N GLU A 483 19.36 7.45 3.41
CA GLU A 483 19.29 7.79 1.99
C GLU A 483 18.84 9.24 1.82
N TRP A 484 19.81 10.16 1.67
CA TRP A 484 19.56 11.58 1.40
C TRP A 484 20.62 12.14 0.45
N ASP A 485 20.20 13.10 -0.39
CA ASP A 485 21.10 13.84 -1.28
C ASP A 485 21.42 15.23 -0.68
N PHE A 486 22.40 15.27 0.22
CA PHE A 486 22.79 16.52 0.87
C PHE A 486 23.36 17.53 -0.11
N THR A 487 23.99 17.07 -1.20
CA THR A 487 24.59 17.95 -2.22
C THR A 487 23.52 18.80 -2.89
N LYS A 488 22.42 18.17 -3.35
CA LYS A 488 21.29 18.90 -3.95
C LYS A 488 20.65 19.90 -2.97
N MET A 489 20.56 19.53 -1.69
CA MET A 489 20.01 20.43 -0.67
C MET A 489 20.94 21.62 -0.40
N GLN A 490 22.26 21.39 -0.40
CA GLN A 490 23.26 22.43 -0.18
C GLN A 490 23.27 23.46 -1.32
N GLU A 491 23.05 23.04 -2.56
CA GLU A 491 22.98 23.92 -3.74
C GLU A 491 21.87 24.97 -3.62
N ILE A 492 20.76 24.64 -2.97
CA ILE A 492 19.61 25.56 -2.75
C ILE A 492 19.90 26.56 -1.64
N GLY A 493 20.57 26.11 -0.59
CA GLY A 493 20.94 26.97 0.52
C GLY A 493 21.56 26.20 1.67
N LEU A 494 22.85 26.44 1.90
CA LEU A 494 23.64 25.79 2.94
C LEU A 494 23.00 25.88 4.33
N ILE A 495 22.54 27.07 4.74
CA ILE A 495 21.97 27.29 6.08
C ILE A 495 20.64 26.54 6.22
N LYS A 496 19.75 26.60 5.21
CA LYS A 496 18.47 25.88 5.22
C LYS A 496 18.70 24.36 5.32
N ALA A 497 19.61 23.85 4.48
CA ALA A 497 20.01 22.45 4.47
C ALA A 497 20.56 21.99 5.82
N GLN A 498 21.51 22.73 6.40
CA GLN A 498 22.11 22.38 7.69
C GLN A 498 21.12 22.40 8.84
N ILE A 499 20.29 23.44 8.96
CA ILE A 499 19.33 23.56 10.07
C ILE A 499 18.33 22.40 10.01
N TRP A 500 17.74 22.15 8.84
CA TRP A 500 16.77 21.07 8.69
C TRP A 500 17.45 19.70 8.90
N PHE A 501 18.59 19.45 8.26
CA PHE A 501 19.27 18.16 8.34
C PHE A 501 19.70 17.80 9.75
N TRP A 502 20.42 18.69 10.44
CA TRP A 502 20.90 18.41 11.80
C TRP A 502 19.76 18.27 12.81
N SER A 503 18.71 19.10 12.69
CA SER A 503 17.55 18.99 13.57
C SER A 503 16.75 17.71 13.30
N PHE A 504 16.58 17.31 12.04
CA PHE A 504 15.94 16.05 11.66
C PHE A 504 16.73 14.84 12.17
N MET A 505 18.05 14.82 11.95
CA MET A 505 18.93 13.75 12.43
C MET A 505 18.91 13.63 13.96
N LEU A 506 18.94 14.75 14.68
CA LEU A 506 18.91 14.73 16.14
C LEU A 506 17.55 14.29 16.68
N LEU A 507 16.47 14.93 16.24
CA LEU A 507 15.13 14.72 16.82
C LEU A 507 14.49 13.42 16.31
N VAL A 508 14.46 13.20 15.00
CA VAL A 508 13.75 12.05 14.43
C VAL A 508 14.61 10.79 14.52
N VAL A 509 15.86 10.85 14.05
CA VAL A 509 16.71 9.65 13.95
C VAL A 509 17.33 9.28 15.30
N LEU A 510 17.96 10.22 16.02
CA LEU A 510 18.66 9.89 17.27
C LEU A 510 17.74 9.79 18.49
N ILE A 511 16.69 10.61 18.59
CA ILE A 511 15.81 10.59 19.76
C ILE A 511 14.61 9.68 19.52
N LEU A 512 13.76 9.98 18.54
CA LEU A 512 12.50 9.26 18.36
C LEU A 512 12.70 7.79 17.95
N LEU A 513 13.58 7.49 16.99
CA LEU A 513 13.83 6.10 16.57
C LEU A 513 14.44 5.25 17.69
N ASN A 514 15.33 5.83 18.51
CA ASN A 514 15.90 5.13 19.66
C ASN A 514 14.89 4.95 20.81
N MET A 515 13.93 5.86 20.97
CA MET A 515 12.81 5.68 21.90
C MET A 515 11.93 4.50 21.48
N LEU A 516 11.63 4.34 20.19
CA LEU A 516 10.91 3.18 19.67
C LEU A 516 11.62 1.87 20.02
N LEU A 517 12.95 1.81 19.82
CA LEU A 517 13.76 0.65 20.18
C LEU A 517 13.71 0.38 21.69
N ALA A 518 13.79 1.43 22.52
CA ALA A 518 13.73 1.30 23.98
C ALA A 518 12.39 0.71 24.45
N LEU A 519 11.25 1.18 23.92
CA LEU A 519 9.92 0.64 24.24
C LEU A 519 9.80 -0.85 23.89
N ILE A 520 10.30 -1.25 22.71
CA ILE A 520 10.27 -2.65 22.28
C ILE A 520 11.18 -3.51 23.17
N LEU A 521 12.38 -3.02 23.50
CA LEU A 521 13.33 -3.72 24.36
C LEU A 521 12.79 -3.91 25.78
N ASP A 522 12.10 -2.92 26.33
CA ASP A 522 11.50 -3.02 27.67
C ASP A 522 10.40 -4.10 27.72
N ALA A 523 9.46 -4.07 26.76
CA ALA A 523 8.46 -5.12 26.64
C ALA A 523 9.07 -6.52 26.36
N TYR A 524 10.20 -6.57 25.64
CA TYR A 524 10.91 -7.82 25.37
C TYR A 524 11.58 -8.38 26.64
N THR A 525 12.24 -7.54 27.43
CA THR A 525 12.92 -7.98 28.66
C THR A 525 11.92 -8.50 29.69
N GLU A 526 10.74 -7.86 29.81
CA GLU A 526 9.64 -8.30 30.68
C GLU A 526 9.12 -9.69 30.26
N GLU A 527 8.76 -9.87 28.99
CA GLU A 527 8.24 -11.15 28.49
C GLU A 527 9.30 -12.26 28.51
N LYS A 528 10.57 -11.90 28.27
CA LYS A 528 11.69 -12.83 28.43
C LYS A 528 11.87 -13.27 29.88
N ALA A 529 11.67 -12.38 30.85
CA ALA A 529 11.73 -12.73 32.27
C ALA A 529 10.63 -13.71 32.65
N ARG A 530 9.39 -13.49 32.17
CA ARG A 530 8.25 -14.40 32.35
C ARG A 530 8.47 -15.76 31.68
N ALA A 531 9.16 -15.78 30.54
CA ALA A 531 9.44 -17.01 29.78
C ALA A 531 10.68 -17.79 30.24
N ARG A 532 11.43 -17.36 31.27
CA ARG A 532 12.64 -18.07 31.76
C ARG A 532 12.37 -19.52 32.18
N ASN A 533 11.16 -19.82 32.63
CA ASN A 533 10.74 -21.17 33.05
C ASN A 533 10.22 -22.04 31.88
N ALA A 534 10.19 -21.53 30.65
CA ALA A 534 9.70 -22.25 29.49
C ALA A 534 10.77 -23.20 28.88
N GLN A 535 10.42 -24.49 28.80
CA GLN A 535 11.27 -25.52 28.18
C GLN A 535 11.59 -25.21 26.71
N SER A 536 12.79 -25.60 26.24
CA SER A 536 13.18 -25.46 24.83
C SER A 536 12.44 -26.47 23.95
N LEU A 537 12.34 -26.23 22.63
CA LEU A 537 11.78 -27.21 21.68
C LEU A 537 12.53 -28.52 21.73
N ILE A 538 13.86 -28.47 21.77
CA ILE A 538 14.70 -29.66 21.76
C ILE A 538 14.41 -30.47 23.03
N ASP A 539 14.35 -29.81 24.18
CA ASP A 539 14.01 -30.46 25.45
C ASP A 539 12.58 -31.01 25.44
N GLN A 540 11.59 -30.27 24.91
CA GLN A 540 10.21 -30.74 24.77
C GLN A 540 10.09 -31.94 23.84
N THR A 541 10.84 -31.94 22.73
CA THR A 541 10.80 -33.00 21.72
C THR A 541 11.53 -34.25 22.23
N PHE A 542 12.67 -34.08 22.92
CA PHE A 542 13.34 -35.18 23.62
C PHE A 542 12.48 -35.73 24.76
N ASP A 543 11.78 -34.87 25.51
CA ASP A 543 10.83 -35.29 26.53
C ASP A 543 9.66 -36.06 25.93
N MET A 544 9.11 -35.59 24.81
CA MET A 544 8.01 -36.24 24.11
C MET A 544 8.45 -37.59 23.53
N TYR A 545 9.63 -37.66 22.91
CA TYR A 545 10.21 -38.91 22.41
C TYR A 545 10.55 -39.89 23.54
N ARG A 546 11.12 -39.39 24.65
CA ARG A 546 11.38 -40.17 25.87
C ARG A 546 10.09 -40.73 26.45
N ARG A 547 9.04 -39.90 26.58
CA ARG A 547 7.72 -40.31 27.08
C ARG A 547 7.06 -41.33 26.15
N PHE A 548 7.18 -41.15 24.84
CA PHE A 548 6.69 -42.10 23.83
C PHE A 548 7.39 -43.45 23.92
N ARG A 549 8.73 -43.46 24.04
CA ARG A 549 9.52 -44.68 24.24
C ARG A 549 9.19 -45.38 25.56
N GLN A 550 9.00 -44.64 26.65
CA GLN A 550 8.61 -45.18 27.96
C GLN A 550 7.20 -45.78 27.94
N PHE A 551 6.24 -45.12 27.27
CA PHE A 551 4.89 -45.65 27.06
C PHE A 551 4.92 -46.96 26.26
N ARG A 552 5.69 -47.01 25.17
CA ARG A 552 5.81 -48.20 24.32
C ARG A 552 6.51 -49.38 25.04
N ARG A 553 7.30 -49.11 26.07
CA ARG A 553 7.93 -50.11 26.96
C ARG A 553 7.05 -50.50 28.16
N GLY A 554 5.89 -49.89 28.33
CA GLY A 554 5.01 -50.12 29.49
C GLY A 554 5.53 -49.53 30.80
N GLU A 555 6.54 -48.66 30.76
CA GLU A 555 7.16 -48.03 31.93
C GLU A 555 6.40 -46.77 32.39
N ARG A 556 5.48 -46.26 31.57
CA ARG A 556 4.73 -45.02 31.83
C ARG A 556 3.29 -45.11 31.32
N VAL A 557 2.34 -44.65 32.13
CA VAL A 557 0.90 -44.55 31.80
C VAL A 557 0.55 -43.12 31.34
N ARG A 558 -0.40 -42.92 30.42
CA ARG A 558 -0.79 -41.56 29.98
C ARG A 558 -1.68 -40.90 31.03
N LEU A 559 -1.78 -39.57 30.98
CA LEU A 559 -2.64 -38.83 31.91
C LEU A 559 -4.12 -39.13 31.66
N ASN A 560 -4.51 -39.33 30.40
CA ASN A 560 -5.87 -39.73 30.02
C ASN A 560 -6.22 -41.11 30.60
N ASP A 561 -5.30 -42.08 30.59
CA ASP A 561 -5.56 -43.40 31.16
C ASP A 561 -5.78 -43.34 32.70
N ILE A 562 -5.15 -42.36 33.39
CA ILE A 562 -5.40 -42.09 34.81
C ILE A 562 -6.78 -41.47 34.99
N TRP A 563 -7.14 -40.51 34.15
CA TRP A 563 -8.46 -39.87 34.14
C TRP A 563 -9.59 -40.88 33.91
N ASP A 564 -9.44 -41.76 32.91
CA ASP A 564 -10.40 -42.82 32.58
C ASP A 564 -10.60 -43.81 33.73
N ALA A 565 -9.58 -44.02 34.58
CA ALA A 565 -9.70 -44.86 35.77
C ALA A 565 -10.60 -44.22 36.84
N PHE A 566 -10.42 -42.92 37.08
CA PHE A 566 -11.30 -42.16 37.98
C PHE A 566 -12.72 -42.02 37.41
N GLU A 567 -12.86 -41.79 36.11
CA GLU A 567 -14.19 -41.69 35.46
C GLU A 567 -14.98 -43.00 35.59
N LYS A 568 -14.30 -44.16 35.51
CA LYS A 568 -14.91 -45.47 35.74
C LYS A 568 -15.33 -45.70 37.19
N GLU A 569 -14.63 -45.13 38.18
CA GLU A 569 -15.03 -45.19 39.60
C GLU A 569 -16.39 -44.51 39.81
N TYR A 570 -16.65 -43.43 39.07
CA TYR A 570 -17.87 -42.61 39.17
C TYR A 570 -18.92 -42.92 38.08
N ASN A 571 -18.84 -44.06 37.39
CA ASN A 571 -19.77 -44.46 36.32
C ASN A 571 -19.97 -43.38 35.23
N GLY A 572 -18.96 -42.55 34.96
CA GLY A 572 -19.03 -41.47 33.97
C GLY A 572 -19.62 -40.14 34.46
N ASP A 573 -19.95 -39.99 35.75
CA ASP A 573 -20.38 -38.70 36.30
C ASP A 573 -19.19 -37.81 36.69
N ILE A 574 -18.76 -36.98 35.74
CA ILE A 574 -17.62 -36.06 35.87
C ILE A 574 -17.88 -35.00 36.95
N LYS A 575 -19.13 -34.59 37.18
CA LYS A 575 -19.43 -33.52 38.15
C LYS A 575 -19.27 -33.99 39.59
N SER A 576 -19.73 -35.21 39.90
CA SER A 576 -19.50 -35.79 41.22
C SER A 576 -18.02 -36.10 41.46
N MET A 577 -17.29 -36.50 40.41
CA MET A 577 -15.86 -36.80 40.50
C MET A 577 -15.02 -35.55 40.84
N LEU A 578 -15.32 -34.40 40.23
CA LEU A 578 -14.61 -33.14 40.48
C LEU A 578 -15.03 -32.44 41.79
N ALA A 579 -16.20 -32.77 42.33
CA ALA A 579 -16.70 -32.24 43.60
C ALA A 579 -16.22 -33.03 44.82
N ASP A 580 -15.59 -34.19 44.62
CA ASP A 580 -15.07 -35.02 45.70
C ASP A 580 -13.76 -34.45 46.27
N GLU A 581 -13.76 -34.04 47.54
CA GLU A 581 -12.59 -33.49 48.26
C GLU A 581 -11.64 -34.56 48.80
N ARG A 582 -11.76 -35.80 48.34
CA ARG A 582 -10.95 -36.93 48.80
C ARG A 582 -9.45 -36.69 48.61
N LEU A 583 -8.69 -36.94 49.69
CA LEU A 583 -7.24 -36.83 49.66
C LEU A 583 -6.57 -38.00 48.91
N ILE A 584 -6.01 -37.72 47.74
CA ILE A 584 -5.35 -38.70 46.86
C ILE A 584 -3.89 -38.91 47.27
N LYS A 585 -3.57 -40.08 47.83
CA LYS A 585 -2.19 -40.47 48.19
C LYS A 585 -1.52 -41.29 47.07
N VAL A 586 -0.19 -41.31 47.04
CA VAL A 586 0.62 -42.09 46.06
C VAL A 586 0.20 -43.57 46.03
N ASN A 587 0.03 -44.20 47.20
CA ASN A 587 -0.35 -45.61 47.30
C ASN A 587 -1.76 -45.89 46.76
N PHE A 588 -2.64 -44.90 46.82
CA PHE A 588 -3.99 -45.02 46.28
C PHE A 588 -3.95 -45.03 44.75
N LEU A 589 -3.24 -44.09 44.13
CA LEU A 589 -3.07 -44.03 42.67
C LEU A 589 -2.43 -45.29 42.08
N THR A 590 -1.42 -45.86 42.75
CA THR A 590 -0.74 -47.08 42.25
C THR A 590 -1.60 -48.33 42.34
N ASN A 591 -2.53 -48.39 43.30
CA ASN A 591 -3.43 -49.53 43.47
C ASN A 591 -4.68 -49.41 42.60
N HIS A 592 -5.07 -48.17 42.26
CA HIS A 592 -6.29 -47.88 41.52
C HIS A 592 -6.06 -47.80 40.01
N VAL A 593 -4.86 -47.41 39.56
CA VAL A 593 -4.51 -47.32 38.14
C VAL A 593 -3.57 -48.46 37.75
N ASP A 594 -4.03 -49.31 36.83
CA ASP A 594 -3.25 -50.44 36.32
C ASP A 594 -1.90 -49.98 35.71
N LYS A 595 -0.81 -50.67 36.10
CA LYS A 595 0.56 -50.46 35.60
C LYS A 595 1.17 -49.08 35.93
N LEU A 596 0.60 -48.31 36.85
CA LEU A 596 1.17 -47.04 37.29
C LEU A 596 2.31 -47.24 38.30
N GLN A 597 3.52 -46.82 37.95
CA GLN A 597 4.67 -46.90 38.87
C GLN A 597 4.60 -45.84 39.97
N ALA A 598 5.01 -46.19 41.20
CA ALA A 598 5.00 -45.28 42.36
C ALA A 598 5.80 -43.98 42.13
N LYS A 599 6.92 -44.04 41.40
CA LYS A 599 7.71 -42.86 41.03
C LYS A 599 6.95 -41.91 40.11
N GLN A 600 6.16 -42.45 39.17
CA GLN A 600 5.32 -41.65 38.29
C GLN A 600 4.15 -41.05 39.07
N ALA A 601 3.46 -41.85 39.90
CA ALA A 601 2.35 -41.38 40.73
C ALA A 601 2.74 -40.21 41.63
N LYS A 602 3.89 -40.30 42.31
CA LYS A 602 4.43 -39.21 43.14
C LYS A 602 4.67 -37.93 42.33
N ARG A 603 5.38 -38.03 41.19
CA ARG A 603 5.66 -36.88 40.33
C ARG A 603 4.39 -36.25 39.74
N THR A 604 3.39 -37.07 39.37
CA THR A 604 2.11 -36.56 38.86
C THR A 604 1.39 -35.77 39.95
N LEU A 605 1.33 -36.29 41.18
CA LEU A 605 0.73 -35.57 42.31
C LEU A 605 1.46 -34.27 42.65
N GLU A 606 2.80 -34.29 42.67
CA GLU A 606 3.62 -33.08 42.91
C GLU A 606 3.39 -32.03 41.82
N ASN A 607 3.35 -32.45 40.55
CA ASN A 607 3.07 -31.53 39.43
C ASN A 607 1.63 -30.99 39.46
N SER A 608 0.64 -31.81 39.84
CA SER A 608 -0.75 -31.38 39.97
C SER A 608 -0.93 -30.42 41.13
N LEU A 609 -0.26 -30.65 42.27
CA LEU A 609 -0.27 -29.75 43.43
C LEU A 609 0.34 -28.41 43.08
N ALA A 610 1.54 -28.40 42.47
CA ALA A 610 2.20 -27.16 42.04
C ALA A 610 1.37 -26.37 41.03
N LYS A 611 0.63 -27.07 40.14
CA LYS A 611 -0.29 -26.42 39.20
C LYS A 611 -1.51 -25.83 39.92
N HIS A 612 -2.10 -26.57 40.86
CA HIS A 612 -3.25 -26.10 41.64
C HIS A 612 -2.90 -24.90 42.52
N GLU A 613 -1.73 -24.91 43.16
CA GLU A 613 -1.20 -23.76 43.91
C GLU A 613 -1.01 -22.55 42.99
N GLY A 614 -0.47 -22.74 41.79
CA GLY A 614 -0.35 -21.67 40.80
C GLY A 614 -1.68 -21.13 40.26
N ASP A 615 -2.68 -22.01 40.05
CA ASP A 615 -4.02 -21.62 39.63
C ASP A 615 -4.75 -20.85 40.75
N ILE A 616 -4.57 -21.25 42.02
CA ILE A 616 -5.06 -20.51 43.19
C ILE A 616 -4.40 -19.13 43.31
N GLU A 617 -3.08 -19.03 43.13
CA GLU A 617 -2.37 -17.74 43.12
C GLU A 617 -2.88 -16.82 41.99
N ALA A 618 -3.17 -17.38 40.81
CA ALA A 618 -3.74 -16.64 39.69
C ALA A 618 -5.16 -16.14 39.98
N GLU A 619 -6.04 -17.00 40.54
CA GLU A 619 -7.40 -16.62 40.95
C GLU A 619 -7.40 -15.56 42.06
N ILE A 620 -6.52 -15.68 43.05
CA ILE A 620 -6.35 -14.67 44.10
C ILE A 620 -5.94 -13.33 43.47
N THR A 621 -5.04 -13.34 42.51
CA THR A 621 -4.57 -12.13 41.82
C THR A 621 -5.69 -11.47 41.00
N GLU A 622 -6.50 -12.27 40.31
CA GLU A 622 -7.63 -11.81 39.50
C GLU A 622 -8.79 -11.30 40.37
N ALA A 623 -9.14 -12.02 41.45
CA ALA A 623 -10.11 -11.58 42.44
C ALA A 623 -9.66 -10.29 43.14
N HIS A 624 -8.37 -10.12 43.41
CA HIS A 624 -7.81 -8.89 43.98
C HIS A 624 -7.90 -7.71 42.99
N ARG A 625 -7.68 -7.95 41.69
CA ARG A 625 -7.90 -6.95 40.63
C ARG A 625 -9.37 -6.57 40.50
N LEU A 626 -10.28 -7.54 40.46
CA LEU A 626 -11.72 -7.32 40.38
C LEU A 626 -12.25 -6.57 41.61
N LYS A 627 -11.73 -6.89 42.80
CA LYS A 627 -12.05 -6.17 44.04
C LYS A 627 -11.57 -4.72 43.98
N LYS A 628 -10.33 -4.46 43.57
CA LYS A 628 -9.82 -3.08 43.38
C LYS A 628 -10.64 -2.29 42.36
N ILE A 629 -11.06 -2.90 41.26
CA ILE A 629 -11.91 -2.26 40.25
C ILE A 629 -13.30 -1.94 40.82
N ARG A 630 -13.90 -2.87 41.58
CA ARG A 630 -15.20 -2.65 42.23
C ARG A 630 -15.12 -1.55 43.29
N ASP A 631 -14.07 -1.53 44.09
CA ASP A 631 -13.85 -0.51 45.12
C ASP A 631 -13.60 0.86 44.48
N ALA A 632 -12.86 0.92 43.37
CA ALA A 632 -12.67 2.16 42.60
C ALA A 632 -13.98 2.65 41.95
N ALA A 633 -14.80 1.74 41.40
CA ALA A 633 -16.09 2.09 40.83
C ALA A 633 -17.07 2.64 41.90
N ALA A 634 -17.14 2.00 43.07
CA ALA A 634 -17.94 2.47 44.19
C ALA A 634 -17.48 3.84 44.71
N HIS A 635 -16.16 4.08 44.71
CA HIS A 635 -15.59 5.37 45.09
C HIS A 635 -15.91 6.47 44.05
N ILE A 636 -15.96 6.13 42.77
CA ILE A 636 -16.37 7.06 41.69
C ILE A 636 -17.87 7.37 41.78
N GLU A 637 -18.71 6.38 42.04
CA GLU A 637 -20.17 6.54 42.18
C GLU A 637 -20.53 7.40 43.41
N SER A 638 -19.87 7.17 44.55
CA SER A 638 -20.00 8.05 45.71
C SER A 638 -19.55 9.48 45.42
N ARG A 639 -18.53 9.66 44.57
CA ARG A 639 -17.99 10.97 44.21
C ARG A 639 -18.91 11.71 43.24
N SER A 640 -19.47 11.02 42.24
CA SER A 640 -20.44 11.61 41.32
C SER A 640 -21.72 12.03 42.05
N ALA A 641 -22.17 11.23 43.03
CA ALA A 641 -23.32 11.59 43.88
C ALA A 641 -23.08 12.84 44.74
N ASN A 642 -21.85 13.05 45.22
CA ASN A 642 -21.49 14.27 45.95
C ASN A 642 -21.39 15.48 45.02
N MET A 643 -20.74 15.34 43.86
CA MET A 643 -20.69 16.41 42.85
C MET A 643 -22.08 16.81 42.34
N LEU A 644 -22.98 15.85 42.14
CA LEU A 644 -24.37 16.14 41.73
C LEU A 644 -25.12 16.94 42.80
N ARG A 645 -24.93 16.61 44.10
CA ARG A 645 -25.53 17.39 45.19
C ARG A 645 -24.98 18.81 45.27
N GLU A 646 -23.68 18.98 45.04
CA GLU A 646 -23.06 20.32 45.00
C GLU A 646 -23.51 21.12 43.77
N LEU A 647 -23.68 20.47 42.62
CA LEU A 647 -24.22 21.08 41.41
C LEU A 647 -25.71 21.44 41.55
N GLU A 648 -26.53 20.61 42.20
CA GLU A 648 -27.92 20.95 42.55
C GLU A 648 -27.98 22.14 43.49
N PHE A 649 -27.09 22.20 44.49
CA PHE A 649 -27.00 23.35 45.38
C PHE A 649 -26.63 24.63 44.59
N MET A 650 -25.62 24.57 43.73
CA MET A 650 -25.26 25.69 42.86
C MET A 650 -26.41 26.09 41.91
N ALA A 651 -27.07 25.13 41.27
CA ALA A 651 -28.18 25.38 40.36
C ALA A 651 -29.38 26.03 41.06
N SER A 652 -29.73 25.57 42.26
CA SER A 652 -30.80 26.17 43.07
C SER A 652 -30.49 27.60 43.48
N ARG A 653 -29.21 27.91 43.77
CA ARG A 653 -28.76 29.27 44.05
C ARG A 653 -28.76 30.15 42.81
N VAL A 654 -28.31 29.66 41.65
CA VAL A 654 -28.39 30.40 40.38
C VAL A 654 -29.85 30.71 40.02
N GLN A 655 -30.75 29.73 40.17
CA GLN A 655 -32.19 29.96 39.95
C GLN A 655 -32.80 30.98 40.91
N PHE A 656 -32.36 31.01 42.17
CA PHE A 656 -32.77 32.05 43.11
C PHE A 656 -32.35 33.46 42.63
N TYR A 657 -31.16 33.61 42.06
CA TYR A 657 -30.70 34.90 41.53
C TYR A 657 -31.38 35.29 40.22
N ASP A 658 -31.71 34.34 39.34
CA ASP A 658 -32.52 34.61 38.14
C ASP A 658 -33.91 35.17 38.52
N ARG A 659 -34.51 34.66 39.60
CA ARG A 659 -35.78 35.21 40.13
C ARG A 659 -35.61 36.61 40.69
N MET A 660 -34.48 36.91 41.32
CA MET A 660 -34.12 38.26 41.77
C MET A 660 -33.74 39.25 40.64
N GLN A 661 -33.85 38.86 39.36
CA GLN A 661 -33.67 39.78 38.22
C GLN A 661 -34.94 39.95 37.39
N ALA A 662 -36.03 39.25 37.73
CA ALA A 662 -37.29 39.27 36.97
C ALA A 662 -38.34 40.16 37.67
N PRO A 663 -38.73 41.31 37.08
CA PRO A 663 -39.80 42.14 37.64
C PRO A 663 -41.15 41.40 37.65
N GLY A 664 -41.81 41.36 38.81
CA GLY A 664 -43.11 40.67 39.01
C GLY A 664 -43.04 39.30 39.69
N ASP A 665 -41.86 38.85 40.13
CA ASP A 665 -41.73 37.71 41.06
C ASP A 665 -41.84 38.21 42.53
N PRO A 666 -42.60 37.51 43.42
CA PRO A 666 -42.79 37.94 44.80
C PRO A 666 -41.50 38.18 45.60
N GLU A 667 -40.43 37.44 45.32
CA GLU A 667 -39.14 37.58 46.00
C GLU A 667 -38.36 38.81 45.49
N TYR A 668 -38.48 39.15 44.20
CA TYR A 668 -37.93 40.39 43.63
C TYR A 668 -38.66 41.61 44.17
N ASP A 669 -40.00 41.60 44.18
CA ASP A 669 -40.80 42.74 44.61
C ASP A 669 -40.64 43.02 46.12
N PHE A 670 -40.37 41.99 46.93
CA PHE A 670 -40.04 42.15 48.36
C PHE A 670 -38.75 42.95 48.58
N HIS A 671 -37.72 42.72 47.75
CA HIS A 671 -36.42 43.38 47.90
C HIS A 671 -36.29 44.68 47.10
N PHE A 672 -36.99 44.82 45.97
CA PHE A 672 -36.80 45.91 45.00
C PHE A 672 -38.08 46.66 44.61
N GLY A 673 -39.27 46.22 45.07
CA GLY A 673 -40.58 46.74 44.63
C GLY A 673 -41.14 47.94 45.41
N GLY A 674 -40.33 48.63 46.22
CA GLY A 674 -40.78 49.77 47.02
C GLY A 674 -40.71 51.12 46.30
N GLU A 675 -41.86 51.74 46.01
CA GLU A 675 -41.96 53.16 45.63
C GLU A 675 -41.74 54.06 46.86
N ASP A 676 -40.49 54.27 47.26
CA ASP A 676 -39.93 55.53 47.81
C ASP A 676 -38.63 55.30 48.61
N ARG A 677 -37.62 56.10 48.28
CA ARG A 677 -36.32 56.40 48.97
C ARG A 677 -35.05 55.69 48.45
N SER A 678 -34.09 56.52 48.02
CA SER A 678 -32.63 56.28 47.90
C SER A 678 -32.17 54.91 47.36
N ALA A 679 -32.82 54.45 46.29
CA ALA A 679 -32.70 53.08 45.78
C ALA A 679 -31.38 52.71 45.06
N THR A 680 -30.39 53.60 44.98
CA THR A 680 -29.11 53.30 44.30
C THR A 680 -27.94 52.98 45.23
N GLU A 681 -27.84 53.58 46.42
CA GLU A 681 -26.69 53.34 47.32
C GLU A 681 -26.95 52.18 48.29
N ALA A 682 -28.14 52.09 48.91
CA ALA A 682 -28.48 51.01 49.83
C ALA A 682 -28.65 49.64 49.12
N SER A 683 -29.05 49.66 47.84
CA SER A 683 -29.18 48.45 47.01
C SER A 683 -27.80 47.95 46.54
N GLN A 684 -26.90 48.84 46.14
CA GLN A 684 -25.53 48.47 45.80
C GLN A 684 -24.75 47.95 47.00
N GLU A 685 -24.93 48.52 48.19
CA GLU A 685 -24.24 48.06 49.38
C GLU A 685 -24.74 46.69 49.84
N ALA A 686 -26.06 46.44 49.83
CA ALA A 686 -26.64 45.13 50.13
C ALA A 686 -26.27 44.06 49.08
N VAL A 687 -26.26 44.42 47.79
CA VAL A 687 -25.80 43.52 46.71
C VAL A 687 -24.30 43.25 46.83
N ASN A 688 -23.48 44.25 47.15
CA ASN A 688 -22.03 44.05 47.32
C ASN A 688 -21.70 43.22 48.58
N GLN A 689 -22.43 43.39 49.68
CA GLN A 689 -22.27 42.58 50.89
C GLN A 689 -22.65 41.12 50.61
N THR A 690 -23.77 40.89 49.95
CA THR A 690 -24.23 39.53 49.62
C THR A 690 -23.38 38.85 48.53
N VAL A 691 -22.84 39.61 47.56
CA VAL A 691 -21.85 39.12 46.59
C VAL A 691 -20.51 38.82 47.27
N SER A 692 -20.12 39.61 48.27
CA SER A 692 -18.93 39.34 49.09
C SER A 692 -19.09 38.07 49.93
N ASP A 693 -20.26 37.86 50.54
CA ASP A 693 -20.57 36.64 51.31
C ASP A 693 -20.58 35.41 50.38
N LEU A 694 -21.17 35.51 49.19
CA LEU A 694 -21.15 34.45 48.17
C LEU A 694 -19.72 34.16 47.68
N SER A 695 -18.91 35.20 47.47
CA SER A 695 -17.50 35.06 47.08
C SER A 695 -16.69 34.37 48.17
N GLN A 696 -16.96 34.67 49.45
CA GLN A 696 -16.34 33.99 50.59
C GLN A 696 -16.79 32.53 50.72
N GLU A 697 -18.06 32.20 50.49
CA GLU A 697 -18.56 30.82 50.52
C GLU A 697 -18.04 29.99 49.35
N ILE A 698 -18.01 30.55 48.13
CA ILE A 698 -17.46 29.88 46.95
C ILE A 698 -15.94 29.71 47.10
N CYS A 699 -15.22 30.73 47.59
CA CYS A 699 -13.80 30.58 47.93
C CYS A 699 -13.58 29.51 49.01
N GLY A 700 -14.45 29.44 50.02
CA GLY A 700 -14.40 28.41 51.06
C GLY A 700 -14.56 27.00 50.50
N LEU A 701 -15.53 26.81 49.59
CA LEU A 701 -15.75 25.54 48.88
C LEU A 701 -14.58 25.19 47.96
N PHE A 702 -14.05 26.15 47.20
CA PHE A 702 -12.89 25.93 46.32
C PHE A 702 -11.62 25.61 47.10
N VAL A 703 -11.35 26.33 48.19
CA VAL A 703 -10.20 26.07 49.07
C VAL A 703 -10.36 24.73 49.76
N GLY A 704 -11.57 24.36 50.20
CA GLY A 704 -11.87 23.03 50.74
C GLY A 704 -11.58 21.91 49.75
N ASN A 705 -12.02 22.10 48.50
CA ASN A 705 -11.77 21.14 47.41
C ASN A 705 -10.28 21.07 47.03
N LEU A 706 -9.57 22.18 46.96
CA LEU A 706 -8.13 22.21 46.72
C LEU A 706 -7.34 21.52 47.84
N LYS A 707 -7.73 21.70 49.10
CA LYS A 707 -7.11 21.01 50.25
C LYS A 707 -7.36 19.50 50.23
N GLN A 708 -8.54 19.07 49.78
CA GLN A 708 -8.81 17.64 49.58
C GLN A 708 -8.00 17.05 48.42
N ILE A 709 -7.76 17.82 47.36
CA ILE A 709 -6.90 17.42 46.24
C ILE A 709 -5.42 17.32 46.69
N GLU A 710 -4.96 18.23 47.54
CA GLU A 710 -3.60 18.23 48.10
C GLU A 710 -3.37 17.01 49.01
N VAL A 711 -4.32 16.70 49.91
CA VAL A 711 -4.28 15.48 50.75
C VAL A 711 -4.35 14.21 49.90
N TRP A 712 -5.04 14.26 48.75
CA TRP A 712 -5.10 13.16 47.80
C TRP A 712 -3.75 12.95 47.08
N GLN A 713 -3.07 14.03 46.66
CA GLN A 713 -1.73 13.97 46.09
C GLN A 713 -0.72 13.40 47.09
N ASP A 714 -0.74 13.85 48.35
CA ASP A 714 0.15 13.35 49.41
C ASP A 714 -0.06 11.84 49.69
N ASN A 715 -1.33 11.39 49.69
CA ASN A 715 -1.62 9.97 49.87
C ASN A 715 -1.21 9.13 48.66
N PHE A 716 -1.31 9.68 47.45
CA PHE A 716 -0.85 9.01 46.24
C PHE A 716 0.68 8.88 46.23
N GLU A 717 1.41 9.93 46.60
CA GLU A 717 2.87 9.89 46.74
C GLU A 717 3.32 8.91 47.82
N ARG A 718 2.60 8.83 48.96
CA ARG A 718 2.86 7.82 49.99
C ARG A 718 2.68 6.40 49.47
N GLN A 719 1.59 6.12 48.77
CA GLN A 719 1.35 4.79 48.21
C GLN A 719 2.39 4.43 47.15
N GLN A 720 2.83 5.39 46.35
CA GLN A 720 3.88 5.18 45.36
C GLN A 720 5.23 4.87 46.05
N ASN A 721 5.57 5.59 47.12
CA ASN A 721 6.78 5.36 47.90
C ASN A 721 6.76 4.01 48.65
N GLU A 722 5.62 3.60 49.20
CA GLU A 722 5.45 2.26 49.81
C GLU A 722 5.61 1.15 48.76
N LEU A 723 5.07 1.34 47.55
CA LEU A 723 5.23 0.39 46.45
C LEU A 723 6.71 0.28 46.03
N HIS A 724 7.42 1.40 45.95
CA HIS A 724 8.87 1.41 45.67
C HIS A 724 9.68 0.74 46.78
N GLY A 725 9.30 0.94 48.05
CA GLY A 725 9.91 0.26 49.21
C GLY A 725 9.73 -1.26 49.17
N LEU A 726 8.51 -1.73 48.89
CA LEU A 726 8.21 -3.17 48.76
C LEU A 726 8.96 -3.82 47.59
N VAL A 727 9.09 -3.11 46.46
CA VAL A 727 9.90 -3.58 45.31
C VAL A 727 11.38 -3.67 45.68
N ALA A 728 11.92 -2.71 46.45
CA ALA A 728 13.29 -2.76 46.94
C ALA A 728 13.52 -3.91 47.93
N GLU A 729 12.59 -4.17 48.86
CA GLU A 729 12.66 -5.31 49.79
C GLU A 729 12.56 -6.66 49.05
N MET A 730 11.70 -6.75 48.03
CA MET A 730 11.64 -7.94 47.16
C MET A 730 12.95 -8.18 46.41
N GLN A 731 13.59 -7.11 45.90
CA GLN A 731 14.90 -7.22 45.24
C GLN A 731 16.02 -7.66 46.20
N ILE A 732 15.96 -7.24 47.47
CA ILE A 732 16.91 -7.67 48.51
C ILE A 732 16.69 -9.14 48.88
N MET A 733 15.44 -9.58 49.05
CA MET A 733 15.11 -10.99 49.32
C MET A 733 15.52 -11.92 48.17
N VAL A 734 15.33 -11.49 46.92
CA VAL A 734 15.75 -12.25 45.74
C VAL A 734 17.29 -12.34 45.62
N ARG A 735 18.04 -11.32 46.08
CA ARG A 735 19.51 -11.39 46.15
C ARG A 735 20.03 -12.25 47.30
N GLN A 736 19.26 -12.45 48.36
CA GLN A 736 19.63 -13.32 49.48
C GLN A 736 19.28 -14.80 49.24
N GLN A 737 18.43 -15.09 48.25
CA GLN A 737 18.10 -16.46 47.81
C GLN A 737 18.86 -16.94 46.56
N ALA A 738 19.71 -16.09 45.98
CA ALA A 738 20.70 -16.46 44.95
C ALA A 738 22.07 -16.67 45.61
#